data_AF-A0AAV9GZN4-F1
#
_entry.id   AF-A0AAV9GZN4-F1
#
_cell.length_a   1.000
_cell.length_b   1.000
_cell.length_c   1.000
_cell.angle_alpha   90.00
_cell.angle_beta   90.00
_cell.angle_gamma   90.00
#
_symmetry.space_group_name_H-M   'P 1'
#
loop_
_entity.id
_entity.type
_entity.pdbx_description
1 polymer ?
#
loop_
_entity_poly.entity_id
_entity_poly.type
_entity_poly.pdbx_seq_one_letter_code
_entity_poly.pdbx_strand_id
1 'polypeptide(L)'
;MPSISFGAFLGNNSNLRARSYVNRLPLFTRGVLVAIVVFWIVGVQSVWDLRTWGALVPDLVGISSLYRLNTYPFIHLNFFHALMNVLALVPLLERFESEHGTLTSLALFFGPFVTIPSFMYLFIEKVVLRANTAVMGASIWVFLLLGIEAIRTYKLNPYLVVGTHNIPTWTSPIALLLCVAALVPSSSFVGHLCGLAVGYFCGLGYMKYLAPPEKILRWIEGKLNLLGRLPHYVSIDQQTYGRFGVLPSSGSPPPRSSGVAMNLLTIDCPAGALRLRRDPRMLKVPPYLSLLCILVGVVWLFLLPLNEYSRRTYISENALLPGQVHTYFSGSDQHVFRAYKHEVNELAGKTNTEVNDKLESIVKGLGLKTARQNFTYQSAGRVYSGENLYAILQAPRGDATEAIVLVGAWENVKGELNRNGIPLILTLARYFKRWSLWSKDIIFLVTPDSIAGPQAWVDAYHDAHDSSRVNSLPLKSGLLQGAIALDYAQETRFESVHIVYDGINGQLPNLDLINSVVSIAGGQMGIGVAIQEMWHHNDQYPDRLRTMLRGMLKQGLGRASGPHSSFIPYHVDAVTLQPFGDGWQDEMAMGRVVEGTFRSLNNLLEHLHQSFFFYLLMQRERFVSIGTYLPSAMLVAANFTIMAIALWVKSGYAQDPSAAKKQPAPSKSASTPAIERNLFLPLGVITFCQSIAVIPLYLFNHAPSAALPPTFLLFTLLNTALPHLLSHYLTTYHSPSTQQYQLIKSFSLLLLGMFLSSLATLNFSLALLIGLLASPLTFMRPWPESVAARYVCTLLLNAVSPTAVIFAGAKYWGLEIGEVLEQAAFGWDVCGMYTPVVVWCVWWPAWLAGSVVTLGRPKAKENAPLAKGKKEL
;
A
#
# COMPACT_ATOMS: atom_id res chain seq x y z
N MET A 1 -34.54 -0.04 -15.92
CA MET A 1 -34.13 -1.45 -15.69
C MET A 1 -33.66 -2.00 -17.03
N PRO A 2 -32.53 -2.72 -17.13
CA PRO A 2 -31.94 -3.58 -16.11
C PRO A 2 -31.16 -2.78 -15.06
N SER A 3 -31.39 -3.18 -13.82
CA SER A 3 -30.74 -2.70 -12.61
C SER A 3 -29.31 -3.22 -12.54
N ILE A 4 -28.34 -2.43 -12.95
CA ILE A 4 -26.93 -2.71 -12.69
C ILE A 4 -26.57 -2.05 -11.35
N SER A 5 -26.64 -2.87 -10.30
CA SER A 5 -26.17 -2.53 -8.96
C SER A 5 -24.66 -2.27 -9.00
N PHE A 6 -24.24 -1.12 -8.48
CA PHE A 6 -22.83 -0.74 -8.25
C PHE A 6 -22.09 -1.75 -7.35
N GLY A 7 -22.84 -2.58 -6.61
CA GLY A 7 -22.32 -3.75 -5.89
C GLY A 7 -21.82 -4.89 -6.79
N ALA A 8 -22.09 -4.86 -8.10
CA ALA A 8 -21.68 -5.92 -9.03
C ALA A 8 -20.26 -5.74 -9.58
N PHE A 9 -19.68 -4.53 -9.66
CA PHE A 9 -18.33 -4.37 -10.25
C PHE A 9 -17.20 -4.50 -9.22
N LEU A 10 -17.33 -3.82 -8.08
CA LEU A 10 -16.45 -4.03 -6.92
C LEU A 10 -16.74 -5.37 -6.25
N GLY A 11 -18.03 -5.71 -6.11
CA GLY A 11 -18.45 -6.96 -5.48
C GLY A 11 -18.26 -8.19 -6.36
N ASN A 12 -18.37 -8.18 -7.70
CA ASN A 12 -18.04 -9.40 -8.45
C ASN A 12 -16.55 -9.67 -8.40
N ASN A 13 -15.65 -8.70 -8.56
CA ASN A 13 -14.22 -8.98 -8.50
C ASN A 13 -13.74 -9.34 -7.08
N SER A 14 -14.25 -8.68 -6.04
CA SER A 14 -13.92 -9.04 -4.65
C SER A 14 -14.59 -10.35 -4.23
N ASN A 15 -15.85 -10.60 -4.60
CA ASN A 15 -16.54 -11.86 -4.29
C ASN A 15 -16.02 -13.01 -5.14
N LEU A 16 -15.63 -12.81 -6.40
CA LEU A 16 -14.96 -13.83 -7.21
C LEU A 16 -13.56 -14.12 -6.67
N ARG A 17 -12.79 -13.11 -6.24
CA ARG A 17 -11.49 -13.30 -5.59
C ARG A 17 -11.62 -13.95 -4.21
N ALA A 18 -12.58 -13.53 -3.39
CA ALA A 18 -12.85 -14.12 -2.07
C ALA A 18 -13.41 -15.54 -2.19
N ARG A 19 -14.33 -15.77 -3.13
CA ARG A 19 -14.86 -17.11 -3.45
C ARG A 19 -13.77 -17.99 -4.05
N SER A 20 -12.90 -17.45 -4.91
CA SER A 20 -11.73 -18.17 -5.42
C SER A 20 -10.76 -18.50 -4.30
N TYR A 21 -10.47 -17.56 -3.40
CA TYR A 21 -9.60 -17.75 -2.25
C TYR A 21 -10.15 -18.83 -1.30
N VAL A 22 -11.41 -18.72 -0.89
CA VAL A 22 -12.09 -19.71 -0.03
C VAL A 22 -12.16 -21.09 -0.70
N ASN A 23 -12.39 -21.14 -2.02
CA ASN A 23 -12.40 -22.39 -2.78
C ASN A 23 -11.01 -23.00 -2.94
N ARG A 24 -9.93 -22.21 -2.87
CA ARG A 24 -8.54 -22.65 -2.97
C ARG A 24 -7.96 -23.12 -1.63
N LEU A 25 -8.66 -22.90 -0.52
CA LEU A 25 -8.18 -23.30 0.80
C LEU A 25 -7.97 -24.83 0.87
N PRO A 26 -6.85 -25.29 1.47
CA PRO A 26 -6.63 -26.70 1.79
C PRO A 26 -7.77 -27.31 2.62
N LEU A 27 -7.97 -28.62 2.47
CA LEU A 27 -9.15 -29.33 2.98
C LEU A 27 -9.37 -29.15 4.49
N PHE A 28 -8.34 -29.29 5.31
CA PHE A 28 -8.47 -29.22 6.77
C PHE A 28 -8.74 -27.77 7.24
N THR A 29 -8.04 -26.79 6.67
CA THR A 29 -8.24 -25.36 6.92
C THR A 29 -9.68 -24.95 6.58
N ARG A 30 -10.19 -25.43 5.44
CA ARG A 30 -11.59 -25.21 5.05
C ARG A 30 -12.57 -25.88 6.02
N GLY A 31 -12.26 -27.09 6.47
CA GLY A 31 -13.07 -27.82 7.46
C GLY A 31 -13.17 -27.09 8.80
N VAL A 32 -12.05 -26.57 9.31
CA VAL A 32 -12.00 -25.76 10.54
C VAL A 32 -12.83 -24.48 10.39
N LEU A 33 -12.71 -23.78 9.26
CA LEU A 33 -13.48 -22.57 8.96
C LEU A 33 -14.99 -22.84 8.99
N VAL A 34 -15.43 -23.90 8.29
CA VAL A 34 -16.84 -24.32 8.28
C VAL A 34 -17.31 -24.68 9.69
N ALA A 35 -16.50 -25.41 10.45
CA ALA A 35 -16.84 -25.77 11.83
C ALA A 35 -17.04 -24.53 12.72
N ILE A 36 -16.14 -23.55 12.68
CA ILE A 36 -16.28 -22.30 13.45
C ILE A 36 -17.58 -21.56 13.08
N VAL A 37 -17.90 -21.47 11.79
CA VAL A 37 -19.13 -20.81 11.31
C VAL A 37 -20.37 -21.58 11.77
N VAL A 38 -20.39 -22.92 11.64
CA VAL A 38 -21.51 -23.76 12.05
C VAL A 38 -21.74 -23.67 13.56
N PHE A 39 -20.70 -23.81 14.38
CA PHE A 39 -20.82 -23.67 15.84
C PHE A 39 -21.24 -22.25 16.24
N TRP A 40 -20.82 -21.21 15.51
CA TRP A 40 -21.31 -19.86 15.76
C TRP A 40 -22.81 -19.72 15.45
N ILE A 41 -23.29 -20.25 14.32
CA ILE A 41 -24.72 -20.25 13.95
C ILE A 41 -25.56 -21.03 14.97
N VAL A 42 -25.11 -22.23 15.35
CA VAL A 42 -25.78 -23.06 16.36
C VAL A 42 -25.74 -22.39 17.74
N GLY A 43 -24.78 -21.51 18.01
CA GLY A 43 -24.72 -20.71 19.23
C GLY A 43 -25.68 -19.52 19.29
N VAL A 44 -26.45 -19.25 18.22
CA VAL A 44 -27.46 -18.17 18.18
C VAL A 44 -28.78 -18.59 18.84
N GLN A 45 -29.12 -19.87 18.78
CA GLN A 45 -30.35 -20.37 19.42
C GLN A 45 -30.22 -20.41 20.96
N SER A 46 -31.36 -20.31 21.66
CA SER A 46 -31.45 -20.25 23.12
C SER A 46 -31.86 -21.56 23.80
N VAL A 47 -32.09 -22.63 23.04
CA VAL A 47 -32.53 -23.97 23.50
C VAL A 47 -31.37 -24.74 24.14
N TRP A 48 -30.15 -24.54 23.64
CA TRP A 48 -28.93 -25.18 24.13
C TRP A 48 -27.81 -24.17 24.25
N ASP A 49 -27.31 -23.94 25.47
CA ASP A 49 -26.17 -23.05 25.69
C ASP A 49 -24.85 -23.72 25.28
N LEU A 50 -24.55 -23.56 24.00
CA LEU A 50 -23.35 -24.07 23.37
C LEU A 50 -22.06 -23.47 23.98
N ARG A 51 -22.14 -22.25 24.53
CA ARG A 51 -20.98 -21.57 25.12
C ARG A 51 -20.57 -22.24 26.41
N THR A 52 -21.52 -22.50 27.31
CA THR A 52 -21.23 -23.24 28.54
C THR A 52 -20.94 -24.71 28.29
N TRP A 53 -21.44 -25.32 27.22
CA TRP A 53 -21.10 -26.69 26.84
C TRP A 53 -19.65 -26.85 26.37
N GLY A 54 -19.16 -25.99 25.48
CA GLY A 54 -17.85 -26.16 24.84
C GLY A 54 -16.71 -25.28 25.37
N ALA A 55 -16.98 -24.35 26.29
CA ALA A 55 -15.91 -23.52 26.88
C ALA A 55 -14.94 -24.34 27.75
N LEU A 56 -13.67 -23.94 27.72
CA LEU A 56 -12.63 -24.45 28.61
C LEU A 56 -12.67 -23.67 29.93
N VAL A 57 -13.34 -24.25 30.93
CA VAL A 57 -13.54 -23.66 32.26
C VAL A 57 -12.94 -24.59 33.32
N PRO A 58 -11.94 -24.16 34.11
CA PRO A 58 -11.24 -25.00 35.09
C PRO A 58 -12.13 -25.82 36.03
N ASP A 59 -13.24 -25.25 36.49
CA ASP A 59 -14.16 -25.92 37.42
C ASP A 59 -15.10 -26.93 36.74
N LEU A 60 -15.33 -26.79 35.43
CA LEU A 60 -16.24 -27.66 34.66
C LEU A 60 -15.51 -28.80 33.94
N VAL A 61 -14.18 -28.86 34.02
CA VAL A 61 -13.37 -29.94 33.43
C VAL A 61 -13.16 -31.07 34.44
N GLY A 62 -13.77 -32.21 34.15
CA GLY A 62 -13.62 -33.49 34.84
C GLY A 62 -13.55 -34.65 33.82
N ILE A 63 -13.52 -35.89 34.30
CA ILE A 63 -13.33 -37.09 33.44
C ILE A 63 -14.44 -37.22 32.38
N SER A 64 -15.69 -36.89 32.73
CA SER A 64 -16.84 -36.94 31.82
C SER A 64 -16.92 -35.77 30.83
N SER A 65 -16.14 -34.70 31.05
CA SER A 65 -16.17 -33.47 30.24
C SER A 65 -14.86 -33.17 29.53
N LEU A 66 -13.99 -34.19 29.37
CA LEU A 66 -12.70 -34.07 28.67
C LEU A 66 -12.82 -33.59 27.21
N TYR A 67 -13.98 -33.76 26.58
CA TYR A 67 -14.24 -33.21 25.25
C TYR A 67 -14.04 -31.67 25.19
N ARG A 68 -14.21 -30.96 26.31
CA ARG A 68 -13.98 -29.51 26.44
C ARG A 68 -12.55 -29.09 26.12
N LEU A 69 -11.59 -30.01 26.27
CA LEU A 69 -10.22 -29.78 25.86
C LEU A 69 -10.13 -29.54 24.35
N ASN A 70 -10.97 -30.19 23.54
CA ASN A 70 -10.92 -30.09 22.08
C ASN A 70 -11.99 -29.18 21.45
N THR A 71 -13.06 -28.85 22.18
CA THR A 71 -14.19 -28.08 21.62
C THR A 71 -14.05 -26.57 21.76
N TYR A 72 -13.31 -26.07 22.76
CA TYR A 72 -13.19 -24.63 23.03
C TYR A 72 -12.68 -23.76 21.85
N PRO A 73 -11.81 -24.23 20.91
CA PRO A 73 -11.35 -23.40 19.80
C PRO A 73 -12.48 -23.02 18.82
N PHE A 74 -13.53 -23.85 18.75
CA PHE A 74 -14.65 -23.65 17.83
C PHE A 74 -15.73 -22.73 18.40
N ILE A 75 -15.79 -22.58 19.73
CA ILE A 75 -16.82 -21.82 20.43
C ILE A 75 -16.40 -20.36 20.60
N HIS A 76 -17.31 -19.42 20.30
CA HIS A 76 -17.02 -17.98 20.32
C HIS A 76 -18.10 -17.17 21.05
N LEU A 77 -17.67 -16.11 21.75
CA LEU A 77 -18.51 -15.18 22.51
C LEU A 77 -19.54 -14.43 21.66
N ASN A 78 -19.14 -13.92 20.50
CA ASN A 78 -19.99 -13.15 19.60
C ASN A 78 -19.44 -13.23 18.16
N PHE A 79 -20.21 -12.69 17.20
CA PHE A 79 -19.82 -12.67 15.79
C PHE A 79 -18.45 -12.04 15.56
N PHE A 80 -18.18 -10.90 16.20
CA PHE A 80 -16.94 -10.16 16.01
C PHE A 80 -15.72 -10.96 16.49
N HIS A 81 -15.84 -11.66 17.62
CA HIS A 81 -14.80 -12.54 18.13
C HIS A 81 -14.54 -13.74 17.20
N ALA A 82 -15.59 -14.35 16.64
CA ALA A 82 -15.46 -15.40 15.63
C ALA A 82 -14.78 -14.89 14.35
N LEU A 83 -15.21 -13.73 13.85
CA LEU A 83 -14.66 -13.12 12.64
C LEU A 83 -13.16 -12.80 12.81
N MET A 84 -12.76 -12.18 13.92
CA MET A 84 -11.35 -11.86 14.17
C MET A 84 -10.47 -13.10 14.29
N ASN A 85 -10.94 -14.16 14.96
CA ASN A 85 -10.21 -15.42 15.04
C ASN A 85 -10.09 -16.11 13.68
N VAL A 86 -11.15 -16.08 12.85
CA VAL A 86 -11.09 -16.59 11.47
C VAL A 86 -10.07 -15.84 10.63
N LEU A 87 -10.10 -14.50 10.65
CA LEU A 87 -9.17 -13.66 9.88
C LEU A 87 -7.72 -13.89 10.29
N ALA A 88 -7.46 -14.10 11.58
CA ALA A 88 -6.12 -14.35 12.09
C ALA A 88 -5.64 -15.80 11.86
N LEU A 89 -6.54 -16.79 11.95
CA LEU A 89 -6.20 -18.21 11.89
C LEU A 89 -5.99 -18.71 10.47
N VAL A 90 -6.86 -18.32 9.52
CA VAL A 90 -6.89 -18.91 8.17
C VAL A 90 -5.54 -18.81 7.44
N PRO A 91 -4.84 -17.65 7.38
CA PRO A 91 -3.56 -17.55 6.67
C PRO A 91 -2.46 -18.42 7.29
N LEU A 92 -2.46 -18.54 8.62
CA LEU A 92 -1.46 -19.32 9.35
C LEU A 92 -1.72 -20.83 9.22
N LEU A 93 -2.99 -21.23 9.26
CA LEU A 93 -3.41 -22.62 9.18
C LEU A 93 -3.27 -23.17 7.76
N GLU A 94 -3.64 -22.38 6.75
CA GLU A 94 -3.44 -22.69 5.33
C GLU A 94 -1.97 -22.99 5.05
N ARG A 95 -1.08 -22.10 5.52
CA ARG A 95 0.36 -22.26 5.36
C ARG A 95 0.86 -23.52 6.07
N PHE A 96 0.45 -23.74 7.32
CA PHE A 96 0.84 -24.93 8.07
C PHE A 96 0.42 -26.23 7.37
N GLU A 97 -0.81 -26.29 6.87
CA GLU A 97 -1.34 -27.45 6.15
C GLU A 97 -0.63 -27.69 4.83
N SER A 98 -0.32 -26.64 4.08
CA SER A 98 0.45 -26.74 2.84
C SER A 98 1.87 -27.27 3.06
N GLU A 99 2.47 -26.96 4.22
CA GLU A 99 3.83 -27.36 4.55
C GLU A 99 3.93 -28.80 5.12
N HIS A 100 2.95 -29.23 5.93
CA HIS A 100 3.03 -30.51 6.66
C HIS A 100 2.04 -31.58 6.16
N GLY A 101 1.12 -31.22 5.27
CA GLY A 101 0.07 -32.09 4.75
C GLY A 101 -1.20 -32.11 5.61
N THR A 102 -2.32 -32.50 4.98
CA THR A 102 -3.65 -32.48 5.59
C THR A 102 -3.78 -33.48 6.75
N LEU A 103 -3.28 -34.72 6.61
CA LEU A 103 -3.35 -35.74 7.66
C LEU A 103 -2.52 -35.38 8.90
N THR A 104 -1.32 -34.85 8.71
CA THR A 104 -0.46 -34.38 9.80
C THR A 104 -1.11 -33.23 10.54
N SER A 105 -1.69 -32.28 9.81
CA SER A 105 -2.41 -31.14 10.40
C SER A 105 -3.61 -31.60 11.23
N LEU A 106 -4.42 -32.53 10.71
CA LEU A 106 -5.55 -33.10 11.42
C LEU A 106 -5.11 -33.79 12.73
N ALA A 107 -4.06 -34.61 12.67
CA ALA A 107 -3.55 -35.34 13.84
C ALA A 107 -3.01 -34.40 14.93
N LEU A 108 -2.29 -33.34 14.54
CA LEU A 108 -1.71 -32.39 15.49
C LEU A 108 -2.78 -31.50 16.13
N PHE A 109 -3.70 -30.96 15.33
CA PHE A 109 -4.74 -30.03 15.78
C PHE A 109 -5.96 -30.69 16.42
N PHE A 110 -6.17 -32.00 16.31
CA PHE A 110 -7.13 -32.72 17.16
C PHE A 110 -6.46 -33.54 18.27
N GLY A 111 -5.14 -33.42 18.40
CA GLY A 111 -4.34 -34.08 19.42
C GLY A 111 -3.48 -33.08 20.20
N PRO A 112 -2.15 -33.12 20.09
CA PRO A 112 -1.24 -32.41 20.97
C PRO A 112 -1.36 -30.87 20.93
N PHE A 113 -1.63 -30.25 19.78
CA PHE A 113 -1.67 -28.78 19.66
C PHE A 113 -2.88 -28.14 20.34
N VAL A 114 -3.89 -28.95 20.68
CA VAL A 114 -5.03 -28.48 21.46
C VAL A 114 -4.92 -28.92 22.90
N THR A 115 -4.60 -30.20 23.11
CA THR A 115 -4.63 -30.80 24.44
C THR A 115 -3.49 -30.30 25.32
N ILE A 116 -2.26 -30.15 24.82
CA ILE A 116 -1.11 -29.71 25.62
C ILE A 116 -1.30 -28.26 26.12
N PRO A 117 -1.63 -27.26 25.27
CA PRO A 117 -1.92 -25.91 25.77
C PRO A 117 -3.07 -25.88 26.78
N SER A 118 -4.09 -26.73 26.58
CA SER A 118 -5.26 -26.80 27.46
C SER A 118 -4.91 -27.38 28.83
N PHE A 119 -4.09 -28.44 28.88
CA PHE A 119 -3.59 -29.00 30.14
C PHE A 119 -2.69 -28.01 30.87
N MET A 120 -1.78 -27.33 30.16
CA MET A 120 -0.94 -26.27 30.73
C MET A 120 -1.79 -25.13 31.30
N TYR A 121 -2.80 -24.69 30.55
CA TYR A 121 -3.74 -23.66 31.01
C TYR A 121 -4.48 -24.10 32.28
N LEU A 122 -5.07 -25.30 32.28
CA LEU A 122 -5.81 -25.81 33.44
C LEU A 122 -4.91 -25.96 34.67
N PHE A 123 -3.67 -26.42 34.49
CA PHE A 123 -2.71 -26.51 35.59
C PHE A 123 -2.39 -25.13 36.17
N ILE A 124 -2.04 -24.16 35.33
CA ILE A 124 -1.67 -22.82 35.79
C ILE A 124 -2.88 -22.12 36.43
N GLU A 125 -4.04 -22.15 35.79
CA GLU A 125 -5.21 -21.41 36.25
C GLU A 125 -5.81 -22.04 37.52
N LYS A 126 -5.95 -23.37 37.56
CA LYS A 126 -6.58 -24.10 38.67
C LYS A 126 -5.65 -24.32 39.85
N VAL A 127 -4.39 -24.70 39.59
CA VAL A 127 -3.44 -25.12 40.64
C VAL A 127 -2.60 -23.94 41.13
N VAL A 128 -2.09 -23.11 40.22
CA VAL A 128 -1.17 -22.01 40.58
C VAL A 128 -1.93 -20.73 40.95
N LEU A 129 -2.83 -20.27 40.08
CA LEU A 129 -3.53 -18.99 40.23
C LEU A 129 -4.84 -19.09 41.00
N ARG A 130 -5.37 -20.32 41.20
CA ARG A 130 -6.67 -20.60 41.84
C ARG A 130 -7.81 -19.74 41.27
N ALA A 131 -7.77 -19.52 39.96
CA ALA A 131 -8.75 -18.76 39.21
C ALA A 131 -9.63 -19.69 38.36
N ASN A 132 -10.77 -19.18 37.91
CA ASN A 132 -11.71 -19.93 37.07
C ASN A 132 -12.10 -19.13 35.81
N THR A 133 -11.10 -18.59 35.12
CA THR A 133 -11.33 -17.84 33.88
C THR A 133 -11.78 -18.80 32.76
N ALA A 134 -12.85 -18.45 32.05
CA ALA A 134 -13.31 -19.23 30.90
C ALA A 134 -12.51 -18.88 29.64
N VAL A 135 -12.05 -19.89 28.89
CA VAL A 135 -11.40 -19.71 27.59
C VAL A 135 -12.29 -20.24 26.48
N MET A 136 -12.47 -19.42 25.46
CA MET A 136 -13.24 -19.73 24.25
C MET A 136 -12.54 -19.09 23.04
N GLY A 137 -12.58 -19.75 21.90
CA GLY A 137 -12.16 -19.23 20.60
C GLY A 137 -10.79 -19.73 20.15
N ALA A 138 -10.57 -19.66 18.84
CA ALA A 138 -9.41 -20.26 18.17
C ALA A 138 -8.10 -19.47 18.38
N SER A 139 -8.12 -18.40 19.17
CA SER A 139 -6.97 -17.53 19.42
C SER A 139 -5.74 -18.25 20.02
N ILE A 140 -5.92 -19.34 20.78
CA ILE A 140 -4.80 -20.17 21.25
C ILE A 140 -4.04 -20.80 20.07
N TRP A 141 -4.73 -21.22 19.01
CA TRP A 141 -4.12 -21.75 17.80
C TRP A 141 -3.35 -20.69 17.04
N VAL A 142 -3.87 -19.46 17.00
CA VAL A 142 -3.19 -18.31 16.38
C VAL A 142 -1.84 -18.08 17.07
N PHE A 143 -1.81 -17.97 18.40
CA PHE A 143 -0.56 -17.76 19.15
C PHE A 143 0.40 -18.96 19.05
N LEU A 144 -0.12 -20.19 18.99
CA LEU A 144 0.69 -21.38 18.74
C LEU A 144 1.39 -21.32 17.37
N LEU A 145 0.65 -21.03 16.31
CA LEU A 145 1.20 -20.93 14.95
C LEU A 145 2.18 -19.76 14.82
N LEU A 146 1.89 -18.62 15.46
CA LEU A 146 2.82 -17.48 15.51
C LEU A 146 4.12 -17.83 16.24
N GLY A 147 4.06 -18.65 17.30
CA GLY A 147 5.26 -19.14 17.98
C GLY A 147 6.14 -20.00 17.08
N ILE A 148 5.53 -20.91 16.30
CA ILE A 148 6.25 -21.75 15.33
C ILE A 148 6.94 -20.87 14.28
N GLU A 149 6.22 -19.92 13.71
CA GLU A 149 6.74 -19.05 12.65
C GLU A 149 7.80 -18.07 13.15
N ALA A 150 7.70 -17.60 14.39
CA ALA A 150 8.69 -16.70 14.98
C ALA A 150 10.06 -17.38 15.18
N ILE A 151 10.09 -18.66 15.58
CA ILE A 151 11.36 -19.41 15.67
C ILE A 151 11.95 -19.68 14.29
N ARG A 152 11.10 -19.98 13.30
CA ARG A 152 11.54 -20.12 11.91
C ARG A 152 12.14 -18.82 11.39
N THR A 153 11.46 -17.70 11.63
CA THR A 153 11.93 -16.36 11.26
C THR A 153 13.23 -16.04 11.97
N TYR A 154 13.40 -16.41 13.24
CA TYR A 154 14.65 -16.24 13.98
C TYR A 154 15.83 -17.03 13.42
N LYS A 155 15.58 -18.25 12.90
CA LYS A 155 16.62 -19.05 12.23
C LYS A 155 17.11 -18.41 10.93
N LEU A 156 16.25 -17.67 10.23
CA LEU A 156 16.59 -16.99 8.96
C LEU A 156 17.13 -15.57 9.20
N ASN A 157 16.47 -14.81 10.06
CA ASN A 157 16.74 -13.42 10.40
C ASN A 157 16.73 -13.28 11.93
N PRO A 158 17.88 -13.42 12.61
CA PRO A 158 17.91 -13.50 14.07
C PRO A 158 17.56 -12.18 14.77
N TYR A 159 17.79 -11.04 14.13
CA TYR A 159 17.61 -9.72 14.73
C TYR A 159 16.75 -8.80 13.86
N LEU A 160 15.82 -8.10 14.50
CA LEU A 160 15.12 -6.95 13.98
C LEU A 160 15.92 -5.71 14.40
N VAL A 161 16.51 -5.02 13.42
CA VAL A 161 17.36 -3.84 13.67
C VAL A 161 16.46 -2.61 13.75
N VAL A 162 16.39 -1.99 14.93
CA VAL A 162 15.71 -0.70 15.14
C VAL A 162 16.76 0.32 15.55
N GLY A 163 17.15 1.19 14.61
CA GLY A 163 18.24 2.14 14.84
C GLY A 163 19.57 1.41 15.09
N THR A 164 20.09 1.49 16.32
CA THR A 164 21.32 0.81 16.76
C THR A 164 21.09 -0.46 17.58
N HIS A 165 19.84 -0.81 17.88
CA HIS A 165 19.50 -1.93 18.78
C HIS A 165 19.02 -3.15 18.00
N ASN A 166 19.55 -4.32 18.36
CA ASN A 166 19.22 -5.61 17.77
C ASN A 166 18.23 -6.36 18.66
N ILE A 167 16.96 -6.39 18.27
CA ILE A 167 15.91 -7.11 19.01
C ILE A 167 15.77 -8.51 18.41
N PRO A 168 15.89 -9.60 19.20
CA PRO A 168 15.71 -10.95 18.66
C PRO A 168 14.31 -11.15 18.08
N THR A 169 14.21 -11.61 16.84
CA THR A 169 12.91 -11.73 16.12
C THR A 169 11.94 -12.72 16.75
N TRP A 170 12.44 -13.70 17.52
CA TRP A 170 11.61 -14.65 18.28
C TRP A 170 10.72 -13.96 19.31
N THR A 171 11.05 -12.74 19.75
CA THR A 171 10.27 -11.97 20.74
C THR A 171 9.03 -11.29 20.15
N SER A 172 8.87 -11.26 18.82
CA SER A 172 7.77 -10.55 18.16
C SER A 172 6.35 -11.01 18.57
N PRO A 173 6.04 -12.32 18.77
CA PRO A 173 4.73 -12.74 19.24
C PRO A 173 4.48 -12.40 20.72
N ILE A 174 5.53 -12.24 21.54
CA ILE A 174 5.41 -11.81 22.94
C ILE A 174 4.98 -10.34 22.99
N ALA A 175 5.58 -9.50 22.14
CA ALA A 175 5.15 -8.11 21.99
C ALA A 175 3.68 -8.04 21.55
N LEU A 176 3.28 -8.87 20.58
CA LEU A 176 1.87 -8.97 20.16
C LEU A 176 0.96 -9.46 21.29
N LEU A 177 1.37 -10.46 22.06
CA LEU A 177 0.65 -10.97 23.22
C LEU A 177 0.39 -9.86 24.25
N LEU A 178 1.41 -9.07 24.56
CA LEU A 178 1.30 -7.92 25.47
C LEU A 178 0.36 -6.84 24.91
N CYS A 179 0.43 -6.56 23.60
CA CYS A 179 -0.48 -5.65 22.93
C CYS A 179 -1.94 -6.14 22.98
N VAL A 180 -2.20 -7.42 22.68
CA VAL A 180 -3.55 -8.00 22.72
C VAL A 180 -4.09 -7.99 24.14
N ALA A 181 -3.29 -8.35 25.14
CA ALA A 181 -3.68 -8.28 26.55
C ALA A 181 -3.99 -6.85 27.01
N ALA A 182 -3.32 -5.84 26.45
CA ALA A 182 -3.61 -4.43 26.74
C ALA A 182 -4.87 -3.92 26.03
N LEU A 183 -5.14 -4.38 24.80
CA LEU A 183 -6.22 -3.90 23.94
C LEU A 183 -7.56 -4.63 24.15
N VAL A 184 -7.54 -5.91 24.56
CA VAL A 184 -8.72 -6.78 24.71
C VAL A 184 -8.83 -7.28 26.16
N PRO A 185 -9.52 -6.54 27.05
CA PRO A 185 -9.54 -6.84 28.49
C PRO A 185 -10.17 -8.18 28.88
N SER A 186 -10.97 -8.78 27.98
CA SER A 186 -11.69 -10.03 28.20
C SER A 186 -10.96 -11.28 27.66
N SER A 187 -9.75 -11.14 27.11
CA SER A 187 -8.98 -12.28 26.59
C SER A 187 -8.12 -12.94 27.68
N SER A 188 -8.05 -14.27 27.69
CA SER A 188 -7.19 -15.01 28.63
C SER A 188 -5.72 -14.94 28.23
N PHE A 189 -4.97 -14.05 28.89
CA PHE A 189 -3.51 -13.91 28.73
C PHE A 189 -2.78 -15.25 28.96
N VAL A 190 -3.18 -16.00 29.99
CA VAL A 190 -2.57 -17.29 30.34
C VAL A 190 -2.83 -18.31 29.24
N GLY A 191 -4.04 -18.36 28.67
CA GLY A 191 -4.37 -19.25 27.56
C GLY A 191 -3.52 -18.97 26.31
N HIS A 192 -3.35 -17.70 25.94
CA HIS A 192 -2.51 -17.31 24.81
C HIS A 192 -1.03 -17.60 25.05
N LEU A 193 -0.54 -17.39 26.27
CA LEU A 193 0.84 -17.72 26.66
C LEU A 193 1.11 -19.23 26.55
N CYS A 194 0.17 -20.08 26.99
CA CYS A 194 0.28 -21.54 26.84
C CYS A 194 0.35 -21.96 25.36
N GLY A 195 -0.50 -21.38 24.51
CA GLY A 195 -0.44 -21.61 23.05
C GLY A 195 0.91 -21.23 22.48
N LEU A 196 1.40 -20.03 22.82
CA LEU A 196 2.69 -19.52 22.35
C LEU A 196 3.87 -20.39 22.80
N ALA A 197 3.87 -20.85 24.07
CA ALA A 197 4.91 -21.71 24.61
C ALA A 197 5.02 -23.05 23.86
N VAL A 198 3.88 -23.70 23.59
CA VAL A 198 3.83 -24.93 22.78
C VAL A 198 4.28 -24.65 21.34
N GLY A 199 3.92 -23.51 20.78
CA GLY A 199 4.39 -23.05 19.48
C GLY A 199 5.91 -22.91 19.39
N TYR A 200 6.54 -22.27 20.38
CA TYR A 200 8.01 -22.16 20.45
C TYR A 200 8.70 -23.51 20.58
N PHE A 201 8.17 -24.38 21.44
CA PHE A 201 8.69 -25.73 21.61
C PHE A 201 8.66 -26.51 20.28
N CYS A 202 7.56 -26.40 19.55
CA CYS A 202 7.40 -27.00 18.23
C CYS A 202 8.40 -26.41 17.20
N GLY A 203 8.53 -25.09 17.13
CA GLY A 203 9.45 -24.39 16.20
C GLY A 203 10.94 -24.69 16.42
N LEU A 204 11.33 -25.06 17.65
CA LEU A 204 12.69 -25.50 17.97
C LEU A 204 13.06 -26.87 17.37
N GLY A 205 12.09 -27.60 16.80
CA GLY A 205 12.32 -28.85 16.08
C GLY A 205 11.74 -30.09 16.76
N TYR A 206 11.02 -29.93 17.87
CA TYR A 206 10.40 -31.03 18.60
C TYR A 206 9.07 -31.51 18.00
N MET A 207 8.62 -30.93 16.88
CA MET A 207 7.42 -31.38 16.15
C MET A 207 7.46 -32.86 15.78
N LYS A 208 8.66 -33.40 15.47
CA LYS A 208 8.86 -34.82 15.10
C LYS A 208 8.46 -35.81 16.20
N TYR A 209 8.45 -35.38 17.46
CA TYR A 209 8.03 -36.20 18.59
C TYR A 209 6.51 -36.15 18.84
N LEU A 210 5.85 -35.09 18.37
CA LEU A 210 4.41 -34.87 18.53
C LEU A 210 3.60 -35.37 17.33
N ALA A 211 4.18 -35.31 16.13
CA ALA A 211 3.53 -35.77 14.91
C ALA A 211 3.55 -37.32 14.82
N PRO A 212 2.46 -37.96 14.36
CA PRO A 212 2.46 -39.40 14.13
C PRO A 212 3.49 -39.80 13.04
N PRO A 213 4.06 -41.02 13.12
CA PRO A 213 5.07 -41.47 12.16
C PRO A 213 4.59 -41.40 10.71
N GLU A 214 5.39 -40.79 9.83
CA GLU A 214 5.06 -40.63 8.41
C GLU A 214 4.73 -41.95 7.71
N LYS A 215 5.33 -43.07 8.14
CA LYS A 215 5.04 -44.42 7.61
C LYS A 215 3.56 -44.80 7.78
N ILE A 216 2.97 -44.45 8.93
CA ILE A 216 1.57 -44.74 9.24
C ILE A 216 0.67 -43.81 8.43
N LEU A 217 1.01 -42.52 8.36
CA LEU A 217 0.25 -41.55 7.60
C LEU A 217 0.23 -41.88 6.09
N ARG A 218 1.38 -42.24 5.51
CA ARG A 218 1.48 -42.72 4.11
C ARG A 218 0.68 -44.00 3.87
N TRP A 219 0.69 -44.92 4.84
CA TRP A 219 -0.13 -46.14 4.76
C TRP A 219 -1.63 -45.83 4.72
N ILE A 220 -2.10 -44.91 5.58
CA ILE A 220 -3.51 -44.46 5.59
C ILE A 220 -3.86 -43.77 4.26
N GLU A 221 -3.00 -42.85 3.80
CA GLU A 221 -3.21 -42.09 2.57
C GLU A 221 -3.32 -42.99 1.34
N GLY A 222 -2.39 -43.95 1.21
CA GLY A 222 -2.37 -44.92 0.12
C GLY A 222 -3.54 -45.91 0.18
N LYS A 223 -3.92 -46.40 1.37
CA LYS A 223 -5.02 -47.35 1.54
C LYS A 223 -6.39 -46.73 1.22
N LEU A 224 -6.57 -45.45 1.52
CA LEU A 224 -7.84 -44.74 1.31
C LEU A 224 -7.91 -43.99 -0.03
N ASN A 225 -6.81 -43.90 -0.77
CA ASN A 225 -6.67 -43.13 -2.00
C ASN A 225 -7.19 -41.69 -1.84
N LEU A 226 -6.74 -41.00 -0.78
CA LEU A 226 -7.29 -39.69 -0.39
C LEU A 226 -7.02 -38.62 -1.45
N LEU A 227 -5.85 -38.64 -2.08
CA LEU A 227 -5.46 -37.69 -3.13
C LEU A 227 -6.39 -37.75 -4.36
N GLY A 228 -6.87 -38.95 -4.72
CA GLY A 228 -7.81 -39.14 -5.83
C GLY A 228 -9.28 -38.90 -5.47
N ARG A 229 -9.64 -38.94 -4.19
CA ARG A 229 -11.04 -38.86 -3.73
C ARG A 229 -11.45 -37.51 -3.13
N LEU A 230 -10.52 -36.81 -2.50
CA LEU A 230 -10.80 -35.57 -1.78
C LEU A 230 -10.19 -34.37 -2.53
N PRO A 231 -11.02 -33.47 -3.08
CA PRO A 231 -10.50 -32.27 -3.73
C PRO A 231 -9.83 -31.36 -2.70
N HIS A 232 -8.70 -30.74 -3.06
CA HIS A 232 -7.89 -29.84 -2.21
C HIS A 232 -7.24 -30.49 -0.98
N TYR A 233 -7.12 -31.83 -0.99
CA TYR A 233 -6.29 -32.58 -0.04
C TYR A 233 -4.80 -32.38 -0.35
N VAL A 234 -3.99 -32.07 0.66
CA VAL A 234 -2.53 -31.91 0.52
C VAL A 234 -1.84 -33.20 0.96
N SER A 235 -1.17 -33.88 0.04
CA SER A 235 -0.45 -35.12 0.35
C SER A 235 0.80 -34.89 1.19
N ILE A 236 1.20 -35.93 1.90
CA ILE A 236 2.44 -35.96 2.68
C ILE A 236 3.66 -35.87 1.76
N ASP A 237 3.55 -36.30 0.50
CA ASP A 237 4.66 -36.30 -0.46
C ASP A 237 4.70 -35.01 -1.32
N GLN A 238 3.61 -34.22 -1.36
CA GLN A 238 3.60 -32.85 -1.91
C GLN A 238 4.13 -31.79 -0.92
N GLN A 239 4.88 -32.20 0.13
CA GLN A 239 5.62 -31.29 1.00
C GLN A 239 6.44 -30.32 0.14
N THR A 240 5.93 -29.12 -0.01
CA THR A 240 6.47 -28.17 -0.97
C THR A 240 7.66 -27.48 -0.31
N TYR A 241 8.86 -28.02 -0.50
CA TYR A 241 10.00 -27.12 -0.69
C TYR A 241 9.70 -26.36 -2.00
N GLY A 242 9.12 -25.16 -1.89
CA GLY A 242 8.96 -24.24 -3.00
C GLY A 242 7.52 -23.95 -3.44
N ARG A 243 6.87 -23.02 -2.74
CA ARG A 243 5.99 -22.03 -3.39
C ARG A 243 6.47 -20.58 -3.20
N PHE A 244 7.40 -20.38 -2.26
CA PHE A 244 8.36 -19.28 -2.25
C PHE A 244 9.76 -19.91 -2.26
N GLY A 245 10.33 -20.06 -3.45
CA GLY A 245 11.73 -20.43 -3.60
C GLY A 245 12.61 -19.29 -3.09
N VAL A 246 12.93 -19.31 -1.80
CA VAL A 246 14.18 -18.70 -1.35
C VAL A 246 15.25 -19.73 -1.70
N LEU A 247 16.06 -19.42 -2.69
CA LEU A 247 17.26 -20.19 -3.03
C LEU A 247 18.08 -20.46 -1.76
N PRO A 248 18.79 -21.59 -1.66
CA PRO A 248 19.84 -21.72 -0.65
C PRO A 248 20.89 -20.65 -0.96
N SER A 249 20.84 -19.53 -0.24
CA SER A 249 21.96 -18.60 -0.21
C SER A 249 23.14 -19.35 0.40
N SER A 250 24.18 -19.57 -0.40
CA SER A 250 25.50 -20.03 0.01
C SER A 250 26.17 -18.97 0.91
N GLY A 251 25.61 -18.79 2.11
CA GLY A 251 26.24 -18.06 3.20
C GLY A 251 27.13 -19.01 3.99
N SER A 252 28.42 -18.70 4.07
CA SER A 252 29.39 -19.43 4.88
C SER A 252 28.87 -19.65 6.32
N PRO A 253 29.12 -20.82 6.93
CA PRO A 253 28.67 -21.07 8.29
C PRO A 253 29.34 -20.07 9.25
N PRO A 254 28.58 -19.38 10.11
CA PRO A 254 29.17 -18.58 11.17
C PRO A 254 29.92 -19.50 12.15
N PRO A 255 30.99 -19.00 12.78
CA PRO A 255 31.82 -19.82 13.66
C PRO A 255 30.98 -20.35 14.83
N ARG A 256 31.22 -21.61 15.19
CA ARG A 256 30.68 -22.24 16.40
C ARG A 256 31.09 -21.42 17.62
N SER A 257 30.20 -20.59 18.13
CA SER A 257 30.33 -20.00 19.46
C SER A 257 29.64 -20.89 20.48
N SER A 258 30.46 -21.38 21.40
CA SER A 258 30.19 -22.15 22.61
C SER A 258 28.88 -21.77 23.32
N GLY A 259 28.23 -22.77 23.89
CA GLY A 259 27.00 -22.63 24.68
C GLY A 259 27.12 -21.54 25.74
N VAL A 260 26.33 -20.48 25.57
CA VAL A 260 26.06 -19.53 26.64
C VAL A 260 24.91 -20.11 27.44
N ALA A 261 25.22 -20.51 28.67
CA ALA A 261 24.24 -20.93 29.66
C ALA A 261 23.15 -19.87 29.81
N MET A 262 21.90 -20.33 29.71
CA MET A 262 20.70 -19.55 29.93
C MET A 262 20.62 -19.20 31.41
N ASN A 263 21.19 -18.06 31.81
CA ASN A 263 20.90 -17.47 33.11
C ASN A 263 19.46 -16.96 33.07
N LEU A 264 18.58 -17.79 33.64
CA LEU A 264 17.21 -17.49 33.98
C LEU A 264 17.21 -16.32 34.97
N LEU A 265 17.23 -15.09 34.47
CA LEU A 265 16.82 -13.93 35.24
C LEU A 265 15.32 -14.11 35.50
N THR A 266 15.01 -14.55 36.71
CA THR A 266 13.71 -14.37 37.36
C THR A 266 13.36 -12.88 37.29
N ILE A 267 12.61 -12.50 36.25
CA ILE A 267 11.91 -11.22 36.22
C ILE A 267 10.72 -11.40 37.16
N ASP A 268 10.89 -10.90 38.38
CA ASP A 268 9.81 -10.74 39.34
C ASP A 268 8.62 -10.00 38.70
N CYS A 269 7.46 -10.65 38.82
CA CYS A 269 6.08 -10.19 38.69
C CYS A 269 5.74 -8.82 38.03
N PRO A 270 4.73 -8.78 37.13
CA PRO A 270 4.23 -7.57 36.49
C PRO A 270 3.24 -6.81 37.39
N ALA A 271 3.73 -6.19 38.46
CA ALA A 271 2.98 -5.15 39.19
C ALA A 271 3.23 -3.74 38.62
N GLY A 272 4.30 -3.57 37.82
CA GLY A 272 4.74 -2.26 37.28
C GLY A 272 3.91 -1.74 36.11
N ALA A 273 3.58 -2.57 35.13
CA ALA A 273 2.83 -2.15 33.93
C ALA A 273 1.36 -1.75 34.25
N LEU A 274 0.75 -2.44 35.23
CA LEU A 274 -0.58 -2.11 35.77
C LEU A 274 -0.58 -0.86 36.66
N ARG A 275 0.55 -0.51 37.28
CA ARG A 275 0.74 0.75 38.02
C ARG A 275 0.98 1.93 37.07
N LEU A 276 1.76 1.74 36.00
CA LEU A 276 1.97 2.76 34.95
C LEU A 276 0.64 3.17 34.28
N ARG A 277 -0.28 2.21 34.09
CA ARG A 277 -1.62 2.44 33.54
C ARG A 277 -2.42 3.48 34.33
N ARG A 278 -2.19 3.63 35.64
CA ARG A 278 -3.00 4.47 36.53
C ARG A 278 -2.39 5.84 36.83
N ASP A 279 -1.24 6.19 36.26
CA ASP A 279 -0.60 7.47 36.53
C ASP A 279 -1.17 8.59 35.63
N PRO A 280 -1.83 9.63 36.19
CA PRO A 280 -2.40 10.74 35.42
C PRO A 280 -1.36 11.55 34.65
N ARG A 281 -0.07 11.44 35.00
CA ARG A 281 1.04 12.08 34.28
C ARG A 281 1.26 11.47 32.90
N MET A 282 1.12 10.15 32.77
CA MET A 282 1.29 9.45 31.49
C MET A 282 0.19 9.76 30.47
N LEU A 283 -1.01 10.16 30.91
CA LEU A 283 -2.09 10.59 30.02
C LEU A 283 -1.84 11.97 29.36
N LYS A 284 -0.86 12.74 29.86
CA LYS A 284 -0.50 14.06 29.29
C LYS A 284 0.63 13.98 28.25
N VAL A 285 1.37 12.87 28.18
CA VAL A 285 2.51 12.66 27.28
C VAL A 285 2.12 12.47 25.79
N PRO A 286 1.03 11.76 25.43
CA PRO A 286 0.77 11.40 24.04
C PRO A 286 0.66 12.57 23.05
N PRO A 287 0.04 13.73 23.37
CA PRO A 287 0.04 14.88 22.46
C PRO A 287 1.45 15.41 22.16
N TYR A 288 2.34 15.44 23.14
CA TYR A 288 3.73 15.84 22.95
C TYR A 288 4.52 14.80 22.15
N LEU A 289 4.25 13.52 22.38
CA LEU A 289 4.85 12.43 21.60
C LEU A 289 4.38 12.47 20.14
N SER A 290 3.09 12.67 19.89
CA SER A 290 2.55 12.85 18.52
C SER A 290 3.16 14.07 17.84
N LEU A 291 3.30 15.20 18.54
CA LEU A 291 3.98 16.39 18.01
C LEU A 291 5.45 16.10 17.70
N LEU A 292 6.15 15.42 18.60
CA LEU A 292 7.54 14.99 18.38
C LEU A 292 7.66 14.10 17.14
N CYS A 293 6.77 13.13 16.94
CA CYS A 293 6.76 12.29 15.74
C CYS A 293 6.59 13.12 14.46
N ILE A 294 5.69 14.11 14.46
CA ILE A 294 5.51 15.01 13.31
C ILE A 294 6.78 15.83 13.06
N LEU A 295 7.34 16.45 14.11
CA LEU A 295 8.54 17.29 14.01
C LEU A 295 9.75 16.48 13.54
N VAL A 296 9.99 15.31 14.12
CA VAL A 296 11.08 14.42 13.71
C VAL A 296 10.88 13.95 12.27
N GLY A 297 9.64 13.59 11.86
CA GLY A 297 9.35 13.24 10.47
C GLY A 297 9.67 14.39 9.50
N VAL A 298 9.24 15.62 9.81
CA VAL A 298 9.53 16.80 8.99
C VAL A 298 11.03 17.10 8.95
N VAL A 299 11.72 17.09 10.09
CA VAL A 299 13.18 17.32 10.15
C VAL A 299 13.92 16.26 9.35
N TRP A 300 13.51 14.99 9.43
CA TRP A 300 14.11 13.88 8.68
C TRP A 300 14.11 14.14 7.17
N LEU A 301 13.01 14.69 6.63
CA LEU A 301 12.91 15.09 5.22
C LEU A 301 14.01 16.07 4.81
N PHE A 302 14.29 17.09 5.65
CA PHE A 302 15.32 18.08 5.37
C PHE A 302 16.75 17.54 5.52
N LEU A 303 16.94 16.40 6.18
CA LEU A 303 18.24 15.73 6.30
C LEU A 303 18.58 14.88 5.06
N LEU A 304 17.58 14.38 4.32
CA LEU A 304 17.80 13.47 3.18
C LEU A 304 18.76 14.01 2.09
N PRO A 305 18.74 15.31 1.72
CA PRO A 305 19.63 15.84 0.68
C PRO A 305 21.12 15.96 1.10
N LEU A 306 21.43 15.74 2.38
CA LEU A 306 22.79 15.79 2.91
C LEU A 306 23.67 14.67 2.34
N ASN A 307 24.98 14.85 2.46
CA ASN A 307 25.92 13.88 1.92
C ASN A 307 25.89 12.53 2.63
N GLU A 308 25.60 12.49 3.94
CA GLU A 308 25.60 11.22 4.70
C GLU A 308 24.39 10.32 4.39
N TYR A 309 23.24 10.89 4.00
CA TYR A 309 21.98 10.15 3.80
C TYR A 309 21.67 9.80 2.35
N SER A 310 22.35 10.45 1.41
CA SER A 310 22.27 10.19 -0.03
C SER A 310 23.44 9.33 -0.50
N ARG A 311 23.21 8.49 -1.52
CA ARG A 311 24.25 7.66 -2.15
C ARG A 311 24.45 8.06 -3.61
N ARG A 312 25.66 7.86 -4.14
CA ARG A 312 25.88 7.95 -5.58
C ARG A 312 25.19 6.79 -6.29
N THR A 313 24.65 7.05 -7.47
CA THR A 313 24.08 6.00 -8.30
C THR A 313 25.18 5.11 -8.85
N TYR A 314 24.83 3.86 -9.14
CA TYR A 314 25.69 2.85 -9.73
C TYR A 314 24.80 1.91 -10.56
N ILE A 315 25.40 1.18 -11.49
CA ILE A 315 24.70 0.14 -12.25
C ILE A 315 24.81 -1.15 -11.44
N SER A 316 23.68 -1.69 -10.98
CA SER A 316 23.66 -2.95 -10.23
C SER A 316 23.68 -4.17 -11.15
N GLU A 317 23.02 -4.06 -12.30
CA GLU A 317 22.91 -5.14 -13.28
C GLU A 317 24.14 -5.17 -14.20
N ASN A 318 24.97 -6.19 -14.02
CA ASN A 318 26.22 -6.34 -14.78
C ASN A 318 25.97 -6.54 -16.28
N ALA A 319 24.81 -7.11 -16.67
CA ALA A 319 24.50 -7.36 -18.08
C ALA A 319 24.21 -6.08 -18.89
N LEU A 320 23.85 -4.96 -18.23
CA LEU A 320 23.47 -3.72 -18.94
C LEU A 320 24.63 -3.10 -19.73
N LEU A 321 25.86 -3.19 -19.18
CA LEU A 321 27.11 -2.70 -19.80
C LEU A 321 26.94 -1.36 -20.55
N PRO A 322 26.36 -0.31 -19.94
CA PRO A 322 25.99 0.90 -20.66
C PRO A 322 27.21 1.67 -21.16
N GLY A 323 27.14 2.10 -22.42
CA GLY A 323 28.18 2.89 -23.06
C GLY A 323 29.46 2.12 -23.44
N GLN A 324 29.48 0.80 -23.32
CA GLN A 324 30.66 -0.02 -23.66
C GLN A 324 30.87 -0.24 -25.17
N VAL A 325 29.86 0.01 -25.99
CA VAL A 325 29.93 -0.22 -27.43
C VAL A 325 29.78 1.10 -28.19
N HIS A 326 30.61 1.30 -29.22
CA HIS A 326 30.47 2.43 -30.12
C HIS A 326 29.15 2.38 -30.89
N THR A 327 28.46 3.51 -30.91
CA THR A 327 27.25 3.75 -31.70
C THR A 327 27.64 4.34 -33.04
N TYR A 328 27.00 3.87 -34.11
CA TYR A 328 27.39 4.22 -35.48
C TYR A 328 26.32 5.05 -36.20
N PHE A 329 25.21 5.36 -35.51
CA PHE A 329 24.17 6.21 -36.05
C PHE A 329 24.69 7.64 -36.33
N SER A 330 24.99 7.92 -37.60
CA SER A 330 25.57 9.20 -38.06
C SER A 330 25.58 9.29 -39.59
N GLY A 331 26.06 10.43 -40.11
CA GLY A 331 26.43 10.60 -41.52
C GLY A 331 25.24 10.50 -42.47
N SER A 332 25.21 9.45 -43.29
CA SER A 332 24.19 9.27 -44.34
C SER A 332 22.77 9.13 -43.79
N ASP A 333 22.62 8.66 -42.55
CA ASP A 333 21.32 8.55 -41.89
C ASP A 333 20.70 9.92 -41.57
N GLN A 334 21.50 10.99 -41.52
CA GLN A 334 20.97 12.35 -41.36
C GLN A 334 20.16 12.80 -42.58
N HIS A 335 20.54 12.38 -43.79
CA HIS A 335 19.77 12.68 -45.00
C HIS A 335 18.42 11.95 -45.01
N VAL A 336 18.42 10.71 -44.53
CA VAL A 336 17.20 9.89 -44.39
C VAL A 336 16.27 10.50 -43.35
N PHE A 337 16.82 10.93 -42.21
CA PHE A 337 16.07 11.65 -41.19
C PHE A 337 15.40 12.91 -41.75
N ARG A 338 16.14 13.73 -42.50
CA ARG A 338 15.59 14.95 -43.12
C ARG A 338 14.46 14.64 -44.11
N ALA A 339 14.59 13.57 -44.88
CA ALA A 339 13.53 13.12 -45.79
C ALA A 339 12.26 12.70 -45.03
N TYR A 340 12.39 11.88 -43.98
CA TYR A 340 11.25 11.51 -43.14
C TYR A 340 10.65 12.71 -42.40
N LYS A 341 11.48 13.68 -41.97
CA LYS A 341 11.01 14.91 -41.36
C LYS A 341 10.15 15.72 -42.31
N HIS A 342 10.52 15.80 -43.60
CA HIS A 342 9.69 16.46 -44.62
C HIS A 342 8.32 15.79 -44.74
N GLU A 343 8.30 14.46 -44.90
CA GLU A 343 7.06 13.67 -45.01
C GLU A 343 6.17 13.79 -43.76
N VAL A 344 6.76 13.76 -42.56
CA VAL A 344 6.02 13.91 -41.30
C VAL A 344 5.47 15.33 -41.15
N ASN A 345 6.24 16.36 -41.51
CA ASN A 345 5.79 17.74 -41.43
C ASN A 345 4.64 18.04 -42.42
N GLU A 346 4.59 17.39 -43.58
CA GLU A 346 3.46 17.48 -44.51
C GLU A 346 2.16 16.89 -43.96
N LEU A 347 2.25 16.03 -42.94
CA LEU A 347 1.10 15.44 -42.26
C LEU A 347 0.64 16.26 -41.04
N ALA A 348 1.33 17.36 -40.71
CA ALA A 348 0.94 18.23 -39.62
C ALA A 348 -0.47 18.80 -39.86
N GLY A 349 -1.37 18.62 -38.89
CA GLY A 349 -2.76 19.07 -38.97
C GLY A 349 -3.73 18.13 -39.70
N LYS A 350 -3.26 16.98 -40.21
CA LYS A 350 -4.12 15.93 -40.78
C LYS A 350 -4.78 15.08 -39.70
N THR A 351 -5.80 14.32 -40.09
CA THR A 351 -6.50 13.40 -39.17
C THR A 351 -5.60 12.22 -38.79
N ASN A 352 -5.79 11.65 -37.60
CA ASN A 352 -4.97 10.52 -37.13
C ASN A 352 -4.99 9.32 -38.09
N THR A 353 -6.12 9.05 -38.75
CA THR A 353 -6.23 8.00 -39.77
C THR A 353 -5.36 8.27 -40.99
N GLU A 354 -5.35 9.51 -41.50
CA GLU A 354 -4.50 9.90 -42.65
C GLU A 354 -3.01 9.85 -42.31
N VAL A 355 -2.65 10.27 -41.08
CA VAL A 355 -1.29 10.15 -40.56
C VAL A 355 -0.88 8.68 -40.55
N ASN A 356 -1.71 7.80 -39.98
CA ASN A 356 -1.44 6.37 -39.92
C ASN A 356 -1.38 5.72 -41.32
N ASP A 357 -2.20 6.13 -42.27
CA ASP A 357 -2.16 5.64 -43.66
C ASP A 357 -0.80 5.87 -44.32
N LYS A 358 -0.27 7.09 -44.17
CA LYS A 358 1.03 7.43 -44.72
C LYS A 358 2.16 6.76 -43.93
N LEU A 359 2.14 6.78 -42.61
CA LEU A 359 3.18 6.15 -41.79
C LEU A 359 3.22 4.63 -41.99
N GLU A 360 2.06 3.96 -42.07
CA GLU A 360 2.00 2.53 -42.35
C GLU A 360 2.60 2.21 -43.72
N SER A 361 2.35 3.03 -44.75
CA SER A 361 2.96 2.85 -46.07
C SER A 361 4.49 2.89 -46.02
N ILE A 362 5.06 3.81 -45.23
CA ILE A 362 6.51 3.95 -45.04
C ILE A 362 7.07 2.72 -44.32
N VAL A 363 6.44 2.31 -43.22
CA VAL A 363 6.93 1.20 -42.38
C VAL A 363 6.75 -0.16 -43.07
N LYS A 364 5.68 -0.35 -43.85
CA LYS A 364 5.54 -1.50 -44.76
C LYS A 364 6.59 -1.48 -45.87
N GLY A 365 6.90 -0.30 -46.43
CA GLY A 365 7.98 -0.12 -47.39
C GLY A 365 9.36 -0.47 -46.83
N LEU A 366 9.57 -0.30 -45.52
CA LEU A 366 10.74 -0.80 -44.81
C LEU A 366 10.73 -2.32 -44.64
N GLY A 367 9.61 -3.01 -44.92
CA GLY A 367 9.43 -4.45 -44.76
C GLY A 367 9.35 -4.90 -43.30
N LEU A 368 8.69 -4.11 -42.44
CA LEU A 368 8.35 -4.46 -41.06
C LEU A 368 6.89 -4.95 -40.98
N LYS A 369 6.58 -5.82 -40.02
CA LYS A 369 5.20 -6.27 -39.78
C LYS A 369 4.45 -5.17 -39.05
N THR A 370 3.44 -4.58 -39.68
CA THR A 370 2.67 -3.45 -39.13
C THR A 370 1.27 -3.87 -38.72
N ALA A 371 0.73 -3.20 -37.70
CA ALA A 371 -0.65 -3.34 -37.29
C ALA A 371 -1.18 -2.04 -36.69
N ARG A 372 -2.51 -1.94 -36.65
CA ARG A 372 -3.22 -0.80 -36.05
C ARG A 372 -4.13 -1.26 -34.92
N GLN A 373 -4.42 -0.35 -34.00
CA GLN A 373 -5.31 -0.58 -32.88
C GLN A 373 -6.17 0.65 -32.64
N ASN A 374 -7.49 0.48 -32.76
CA ASN A 374 -8.46 1.51 -32.42
C ASN A 374 -8.80 1.46 -30.92
N PHE A 375 -8.93 2.64 -30.31
CA PHE A 375 -9.34 2.79 -28.91
C PHE A 375 -10.28 3.98 -28.74
N THR A 376 -11.16 3.91 -27.74
CA THR A 376 -12.07 4.99 -27.36
C THR A 376 -12.31 4.96 -25.86
N TYR A 377 -11.83 5.99 -25.16
CA TYR A 377 -12.14 6.24 -23.76
C TYR A 377 -13.14 7.38 -23.63
N GLN A 378 -13.95 7.32 -22.57
CA GLN A 378 -14.85 8.40 -22.18
C GLN A 378 -14.52 8.78 -20.74
N SER A 379 -14.23 10.05 -20.51
CA SER A 379 -13.97 10.58 -19.17
C SER A 379 -14.39 12.05 -19.08
N ALA A 380 -15.02 12.44 -17.98
CA ALA A 380 -15.53 13.79 -17.74
C ALA A 380 -16.33 14.38 -18.92
N GLY A 381 -17.11 13.56 -19.63
CA GLY A 381 -17.90 13.98 -20.80
C GLY A 381 -17.09 14.27 -22.07
N ARG A 382 -15.78 14.03 -22.09
CA ARG A 382 -14.93 14.05 -23.29
C ARG A 382 -14.67 12.64 -23.78
N VAL A 383 -14.54 12.51 -25.10
CA VAL A 383 -14.21 11.26 -25.78
C VAL A 383 -12.77 11.36 -26.25
N TYR A 384 -11.93 10.45 -25.78
CA TYR A 384 -10.54 10.28 -26.19
C TYR A 384 -10.47 9.07 -27.10
N SER A 385 -10.48 9.30 -28.41
CA SER A 385 -10.45 8.24 -29.42
C SER A 385 -9.28 8.41 -30.36
N GLY A 386 -8.73 7.31 -30.84
CA GLY A 386 -7.67 7.33 -31.83
C GLY A 386 -7.27 5.93 -32.26
N GLU A 387 -6.34 5.89 -33.19
CA GLU A 387 -5.77 4.67 -33.73
C GLU A 387 -4.24 4.69 -33.51
N ASN A 388 -3.76 3.71 -32.75
CA ASN A 388 -2.33 3.46 -32.58
C ASN A 388 -1.79 2.71 -33.81
N LEU A 389 -0.61 3.10 -34.27
CA LEU A 389 0.16 2.38 -35.29
C LEU A 389 1.39 1.77 -34.65
N TYR A 390 1.63 0.47 -34.85
CA TYR A 390 2.85 -0.16 -34.38
C TYR A 390 3.42 -1.13 -35.40
N ALA A 391 4.72 -1.36 -35.27
CA ALA A 391 5.47 -2.26 -36.14
C ALA A 391 6.48 -3.09 -35.37
N ILE A 392 6.65 -4.34 -35.79
CA ILE A 392 7.54 -5.30 -35.13
C ILE A 392 8.71 -5.61 -36.06
N LEU A 393 9.91 -5.35 -35.57
CA LEU A 393 11.17 -5.87 -36.12
C LEU A 393 11.51 -7.16 -35.36
N GLN A 394 11.46 -8.29 -36.07
CA GLN A 394 11.89 -9.57 -35.50
C GLN A 394 13.41 -9.61 -35.37
N ALA A 395 13.88 -10.03 -34.20
CA ALA A 395 15.29 -10.12 -33.88
C ALA A 395 16.00 -11.15 -34.76
N PRO A 396 17.11 -10.81 -35.45
CA PRO A 396 17.85 -11.78 -36.26
C PRO A 396 18.50 -12.90 -35.44
N ARG A 397 18.77 -12.67 -34.15
CA ARG A 397 19.40 -13.63 -33.22
C ARG A 397 18.48 -14.07 -32.08
N GLY A 398 17.21 -13.66 -32.10
CA GLY A 398 16.24 -13.94 -31.05
C GLY A 398 15.24 -15.01 -31.46
N ASP A 399 14.61 -15.62 -30.47
CA ASP A 399 13.50 -16.58 -30.61
C ASP A 399 12.11 -15.91 -30.51
N ALA A 400 12.07 -14.57 -30.57
CA ALA A 400 10.87 -13.74 -30.39
C ALA A 400 10.15 -13.91 -29.03
N THR A 401 10.85 -14.39 -28.00
CA THR A 401 10.30 -14.54 -26.65
C THR A 401 10.33 -13.26 -25.82
N GLU A 402 11.13 -12.27 -26.24
CA GLU A 402 11.31 -11.00 -25.55
C GLU A 402 11.31 -9.83 -26.53
N ALA A 403 10.83 -8.67 -26.08
CA ALA A 403 10.72 -7.47 -26.90
C ALA A 403 11.08 -6.18 -26.15
N ILE A 404 11.54 -5.17 -26.89
CA ILE A 404 11.84 -3.82 -26.40
C ILE A 404 11.01 -2.82 -27.21
N VAL A 405 10.45 -1.80 -26.58
CA VAL A 405 9.56 -0.84 -27.24
C VAL A 405 10.22 0.53 -27.42
N LEU A 406 10.17 1.07 -28.63
CA LEU A 406 10.45 2.47 -28.93
C LEU A 406 9.13 3.18 -29.20
N VAL A 407 8.75 4.12 -28.33
CA VAL A 407 7.46 4.82 -28.37
C VAL A 407 7.65 6.27 -28.81
N GLY A 408 6.77 6.77 -29.65
CA GLY A 408 6.65 8.20 -29.95
C GLY A 408 5.20 8.59 -30.07
N ALA A 409 4.76 9.53 -29.24
CA ALA A 409 3.46 10.15 -29.43
C ALA A 409 3.56 11.21 -30.54
N TRP A 410 2.52 11.31 -31.36
CA TRP A 410 2.37 12.34 -32.39
C TRP A 410 2.30 13.72 -31.73
N GLU A 411 1.47 13.84 -30.68
CA GLU A 411 1.43 15.02 -29.81
C GLU A 411 1.95 14.69 -28.40
N ASN A 412 2.81 15.57 -27.88
CA ASN A 412 3.34 15.44 -26.53
C ASN A 412 2.29 15.86 -25.47
N VAL A 413 2.63 15.75 -24.18
CA VAL A 413 1.72 16.11 -23.07
C VAL A 413 1.30 17.59 -23.07
N LYS A 414 2.07 18.46 -23.75
CA LYS A 414 1.76 19.89 -23.91
C LYS A 414 0.92 20.18 -25.17
N GLY A 415 0.59 19.17 -25.97
CA GLY A 415 -0.11 19.34 -27.26
C GLY A 415 0.81 19.84 -28.38
N GLU A 416 2.13 19.74 -28.22
CA GLU A 416 3.09 20.09 -29.26
C GLU A 416 3.34 18.87 -30.16
N LEU A 417 3.42 19.10 -31.47
CA LEU A 417 3.75 18.07 -32.44
C LEU A 417 5.19 17.59 -32.25
N ASN A 418 5.38 16.28 -32.19
CA ASN A 418 6.68 15.63 -32.03
C ASN A 418 7.47 15.60 -33.35
N ARG A 419 7.88 16.78 -33.80
CA ARG A 419 8.45 17.06 -35.13
C ARG A 419 9.74 16.31 -35.43
N ASN A 420 10.60 16.12 -34.43
CA ASN A 420 11.86 15.39 -34.59
C ASN A 420 11.78 13.95 -34.05
N GLY A 421 10.88 13.65 -33.11
CA GLY A 421 10.79 12.31 -32.51
C GLY A 421 10.26 11.25 -33.48
N ILE A 422 9.13 11.51 -34.17
CA ILE A 422 8.55 10.54 -35.12
C ILE A 422 9.50 10.25 -36.29
N PRO A 423 10.12 11.25 -36.96
CA PRO A 423 11.12 10.97 -37.99
C PRO A 423 12.33 10.21 -37.46
N LEU A 424 12.75 10.46 -36.21
CA LEU A 424 13.86 9.73 -35.60
C LEU A 424 13.51 8.26 -35.40
N ILE A 425 12.28 7.95 -34.95
CA ILE A 425 11.78 6.58 -34.84
C ILE A 425 11.80 5.87 -36.19
N LEU A 426 11.30 6.51 -37.26
CA LEU A 426 11.32 5.93 -38.62
C LEU A 426 12.75 5.69 -39.13
N THR A 427 13.65 6.63 -38.86
CA THR A 427 15.07 6.52 -39.25
C THR A 427 15.76 5.40 -38.48
N LEU A 428 15.51 5.30 -37.18
CA LEU A 428 16.02 4.23 -36.32
C LEU A 428 15.43 2.86 -36.71
N ALA A 429 14.16 2.79 -37.10
CA ALA A 429 13.55 1.55 -37.59
C ALA A 429 14.26 1.03 -38.85
N ARG A 430 14.53 1.91 -39.81
CA ARG A 430 15.34 1.58 -40.99
C ARG A 430 16.78 1.21 -40.62
N TYR A 431 17.39 1.93 -39.68
CA TYR A 431 18.75 1.66 -39.21
C TYR A 431 18.83 0.29 -38.51
N PHE A 432 18.03 0.03 -37.48
CA PHE A 432 18.01 -1.23 -36.72
C PHE A 432 17.76 -2.44 -37.59
N LYS A 433 16.89 -2.34 -38.61
CA LYS A 433 16.66 -3.44 -39.57
C LYS A 433 17.93 -3.87 -40.32
N ARG A 434 18.88 -2.96 -40.56
CA ARG A 434 20.15 -3.29 -41.25
C ARG A 434 21.14 -4.06 -40.37
N TRP A 435 20.93 -4.06 -39.06
CA TRP A 435 21.85 -4.66 -38.10
C TRP A 435 21.40 -6.05 -37.67
N SER A 436 22.34 -6.99 -37.59
CA SER A 436 22.09 -8.38 -37.19
C SER A 436 22.35 -8.66 -35.72
N LEU A 437 22.56 -7.63 -34.89
CA LEU A 437 22.97 -7.79 -33.48
C LEU A 437 21.83 -8.04 -32.51
N TRP A 438 20.58 -7.77 -32.91
CA TRP A 438 19.43 -7.80 -32.01
C TRP A 438 19.07 -9.24 -31.63
N SER A 439 18.95 -9.48 -30.33
CA SER A 439 18.48 -10.73 -29.73
C SER A 439 17.05 -10.63 -29.19
N LYS A 440 16.51 -9.40 -29.06
CA LYS A 440 15.12 -9.14 -28.68
C LYS A 440 14.38 -8.45 -29.81
N ASP A 441 13.10 -8.77 -29.96
CA ASP A 441 12.25 -8.10 -30.95
C ASP A 441 12.15 -6.61 -30.59
N ILE A 442 12.05 -5.74 -31.60
CA ILE A 442 11.90 -4.30 -31.39
C ILE A 442 10.53 -3.88 -31.91
N ILE A 443 9.74 -3.28 -31.02
CA ILE A 443 8.42 -2.74 -31.34
C ILE A 443 8.55 -1.23 -31.48
N PHE A 444 8.20 -0.70 -32.64
CA PHE A 444 8.05 0.74 -32.88
C PHE A 444 6.58 1.10 -32.71
N LEU A 445 6.26 1.88 -31.69
CA LEU A 445 4.89 2.29 -31.37
C LEU A 445 4.72 3.79 -31.60
N VAL A 446 3.79 4.16 -32.49
CA VAL A 446 3.38 5.53 -32.74
C VAL A 446 1.93 5.71 -32.28
N THR A 447 1.70 6.62 -31.35
CA THR A 447 0.39 6.88 -30.75
C THR A 447 -0.08 8.30 -31.11
N PRO A 448 -1.40 8.54 -31.22
CA PRO A 448 -1.90 9.89 -31.48
C PRO A 448 -1.57 10.87 -30.35
N ASP A 449 -1.68 10.40 -29.11
CA ASP A 449 -1.44 11.18 -27.91
C ASP A 449 -0.44 10.49 -26.97
N SER A 450 -0.03 11.20 -25.92
CA SER A 450 1.02 10.73 -25.01
C SER A 450 0.54 9.84 -23.86
N ILE A 451 -0.77 9.68 -23.63
CA ILE A 451 -1.27 8.97 -22.44
C ILE A 451 -2.32 7.90 -22.80
N ALA A 452 -3.42 8.26 -23.45
CA ALA A 452 -4.50 7.33 -23.76
C ALA A 452 -4.08 6.25 -24.76
N GLY A 453 -3.40 6.63 -25.85
CA GLY A 453 -2.90 5.70 -26.86
C GLY A 453 -1.92 4.67 -26.29
N PRO A 454 -0.84 5.08 -25.61
CA PRO A 454 0.10 4.15 -24.97
C PRO A 454 -0.60 3.26 -23.93
N GLN A 455 -1.51 3.80 -23.13
CA GLN A 455 -2.29 3.01 -22.16
C GLN A 455 -3.11 1.92 -22.85
N ALA A 456 -3.90 2.28 -23.88
CA ALA A 456 -4.71 1.33 -24.63
C ALA A 456 -3.88 0.21 -25.27
N TRP A 457 -2.68 0.55 -25.76
CA TRP A 457 -1.79 -0.42 -26.37
C TRP A 457 -1.21 -1.39 -25.33
N VAL A 458 -0.70 -0.87 -24.21
CA VAL A 458 -0.10 -1.71 -23.15
C VAL A 458 -1.15 -2.57 -22.46
N ASP A 459 -2.34 -2.04 -22.18
CA ASP A 459 -3.46 -2.79 -21.61
C ASP A 459 -3.83 -3.97 -22.52
N ALA A 460 -3.90 -3.74 -23.84
CA ALA A 460 -4.22 -4.78 -24.82
C ALA A 460 -3.08 -5.76 -25.07
N TYR A 461 -1.83 -5.34 -24.89
CA TYR A 461 -0.68 -6.24 -24.93
C TYR A 461 -0.78 -7.32 -23.85
N HIS A 462 -1.19 -6.91 -22.64
CA HIS A 462 -1.33 -7.78 -21.46
C HIS A 462 -2.74 -8.37 -21.28
N ASP A 463 -3.64 -8.24 -22.26
CA ASP A 463 -5.03 -8.71 -22.20
C ASP A 463 -5.81 -8.20 -20.97
N ALA A 464 -5.49 -6.99 -20.52
CA ALA A 464 -6.10 -6.30 -19.39
C ALA A 464 -7.13 -5.24 -19.82
N HIS A 465 -7.33 -5.06 -21.12
CA HIS A 465 -8.22 -4.05 -21.69
C HIS A 465 -9.69 -4.46 -21.67
N ASP A 466 -10.56 -3.45 -21.75
CA ASP A 466 -11.99 -3.64 -21.96
C ASP A 466 -12.29 -3.71 -23.46
N SER A 467 -12.68 -4.89 -23.94
CA SER A 467 -12.93 -5.15 -25.37
C SER A 467 -14.08 -4.34 -25.97
N SER A 468 -14.91 -3.71 -25.13
CA SER A 468 -15.95 -2.78 -25.60
C SER A 468 -15.42 -1.41 -25.99
N ARG A 469 -14.25 -1.02 -25.46
CA ARG A 469 -13.65 0.32 -25.61
C ARG A 469 -12.33 0.31 -26.37
N VAL A 470 -11.59 -0.78 -26.29
CA VAL A 470 -10.26 -0.93 -26.88
C VAL A 470 -10.22 -2.22 -27.67
N ASN A 471 -9.67 -2.18 -28.89
CA ASN A 471 -9.50 -3.39 -29.69
C ASN A 471 -8.28 -4.19 -29.21
N SER A 472 -8.39 -5.52 -29.27
CA SER A 472 -7.25 -6.42 -29.05
C SER A 472 -6.18 -6.24 -30.13
N LEU A 473 -4.92 -6.54 -29.78
CA LEU A 473 -3.81 -6.41 -30.72
C LEU A 473 -3.79 -7.60 -31.71
N PRO A 474 -3.79 -7.35 -33.04
CA PRO A 474 -3.71 -8.42 -34.03
C PRO A 474 -2.30 -9.04 -34.13
N LEU A 475 -1.26 -8.31 -33.73
CA LEU A 475 0.12 -8.77 -33.67
C LEU A 475 0.64 -8.59 -32.25
N LYS A 476 1.24 -9.63 -31.69
CA LYS A 476 1.98 -9.59 -30.42
C LYS A 476 3.39 -10.14 -30.63
N SER A 477 4.32 -9.70 -29.81
CA SER A 477 5.67 -10.26 -29.72
C SER A 477 5.86 -10.86 -28.31
N GLY A 478 7.10 -11.09 -27.90
CA GLY A 478 7.47 -11.63 -26.61
C GLY A 478 7.19 -10.72 -25.40
N LEU A 479 7.68 -11.12 -24.23
CA LEU A 479 7.58 -10.33 -23.00
C LEU A 479 8.31 -8.99 -23.15
N LEU A 480 7.68 -7.90 -22.71
CA LEU A 480 8.24 -6.56 -22.82
C LEU A 480 9.31 -6.33 -21.75
N GLN A 481 10.57 -6.25 -22.15
CA GLN A 481 11.69 -6.06 -21.22
C GLN A 481 11.90 -4.60 -20.80
N GLY A 482 11.58 -3.65 -21.67
CA GLY A 482 11.67 -2.24 -21.37
C GLY A 482 11.16 -1.37 -22.52
N ALA A 483 10.93 -0.09 -22.24
CA ALA A 483 10.47 0.87 -23.23
C ALA A 483 11.21 2.21 -23.14
N ILE A 484 11.44 2.84 -24.29
CA ILE A 484 11.98 4.20 -24.37
C ILE A 484 11.00 5.02 -25.17
N ALA A 485 10.57 6.14 -24.61
CA ALA A 485 9.73 7.10 -25.29
C ALA A 485 10.54 8.32 -25.75
N LEU A 486 10.27 8.83 -26.94
CA LEU A 486 10.89 10.02 -27.49
C LEU A 486 9.89 11.17 -27.55
N ASP A 487 10.17 12.23 -26.79
CA ASP A 487 9.46 13.51 -26.87
C ASP A 487 10.42 14.58 -27.39
N TYR A 488 10.54 14.68 -28.71
CA TYR A 488 11.46 15.59 -29.39
C TYR A 488 10.68 16.54 -30.29
N ALA A 489 9.95 17.46 -29.66
CA ALA A 489 9.16 18.48 -30.34
C ALA A 489 9.99 19.63 -30.93
N GLN A 490 11.10 20.01 -30.28
CA GLN A 490 11.93 21.14 -30.74
C GLN A 490 12.66 20.81 -32.06
N GLU A 491 12.75 21.79 -32.96
CA GLU A 491 13.43 21.63 -34.25
C GLU A 491 14.89 22.10 -34.24
N THR A 492 15.30 22.87 -33.22
CA THR A 492 16.66 23.38 -33.06
C THR A 492 17.57 22.33 -32.42
N ARG A 493 18.88 22.58 -32.54
CA ARG A 493 19.90 21.81 -31.83
C ARG A 493 19.78 22.00 -30.33
N PHE A 494 20.22 21.00 -29.59
CA PHE A 494 20.05 20.95 -28.14
C PHE A 494 21.36 20.91 -27.37
N GLU A 495 21.28 21.26 -26.09
CA GLU A 495 22.42 21.21 -25.17
C GLU A 495 22.37 19.94 -24.31
N SER A 496 21.18 19.62 -23.78
CA SER A 496 21.00 18.58 -22.77
C SER A 496 19.72 17.76 -23.01
N VAL A 497 19.64 16.60 -22.35
CA VAL A 497 18.48 15.70 -22.39
C VAL A 497 17.86 15.61 -21.00
N HIS A 498 16.56 15.83 -20.93
CA HIS A 498 15.75 15.63 -19.74
C HIS A 498 15.15 14.23 -19.75
N ILE A 499 15.40 13.49 -18.68
CA ILE A 499 14.79 12.18 -18.45
C ILE A 499 13.53 12.38 -17.62
N VAL A 500 12.40 12.02 -18.22
CA VAL A 500 11.11 11.91 -17.52
C VAL A 500 10.89 10.46 -17.15
N TYR A 501 10.70 10.20 -15.86
CA TYR A 501 10.62 8.86 -15.29
C TYR A 501 9.44 8.69 -14.31
N ASP A 502 8.65 9.74 -14.10
CA ASP A 502 7.57 9.74 -13.11
C ASP A 502 6.40 8.87 -13.63
N GLY A 503 6.16 7.74 -12.98
CA GLY A 503 5.06 6.84 -13.29
C GLY A 503 3.74 7.19 -12.60
N ILE A 504 2.68 6.48 -13.00
CA ILE A 504 1.36 6.60 -12.36
C ILE A 504 1.44 6.11 -10.91
N ASN A 505 0.66 6.72 -10.01
CA ASN A 505 0.58 6.32 -8.59
C ASN A 505 1.90 6.38 -7.82
N GLY A 506 2.89 7.15 -8.30
CA GLY A 506 4.20 7.27 -7.67
C GLY A 506 5.10 6.05 -7.89
N GLN A 507 4.76 5.19 -8.85
CA GLN A 507 5.64 4.13 -9.32
C GLN A 507 6.80 4.72 -10.12
N LEU A 508 7.94 4.04 -10.08
CA LEU A 508 9.17 4.48 -10.72
C LEU A 508 9.77 3.31 -11.50
N PRO A 509 10.42 3.56 -12.65
CA PRO A 509 11.17 2.53 -13.33
C PRO A 509 12.41 2.17 -12.50
N ASN A 510 12.96 1.01 -12.78
CA ASN A 510 14.21 0.56 -12.20
C ASN A 510 15.31 1.62 -12.40
N LEU A 511 16.00 1.95 -11.31
CA LEU A 511 17.04 3.01 -11.28
C LEU A 511 18.18 2.75 -12.28
N ASP A 512 18.48 1.49 -12.60
CA ASP A 512 19.56 1.15 -13.53
C ASP A 512 19.25 1.58 -14.97
N LEU A 513 17.97 1.64 -15.36
CA LEU A 513 17.57 2.18 -16.67
C LEU A 513 17.92 3.66 -16.77
N ILE A 514 17.60 4.44 -15.74
CA ILE A 514 17.94 5.86 -15.66
C ILE A 514 19.47 6.03 -15.66
N ASN A 515 20.18 5.27 -14.82
CA ASN A 515 21.64 5.33 -14.75
C ASN A 515 22.32 4.96 -16.07
N SER A 516 21.76 4.01 -16.81
CA SER A 516 22.26 3.63 -18.13
C SER A 516 22.14 4.77 -19.12
N VAL A 517 20.98 5.44 -19.17
CA VAL A 517 20.80 6.64 -20.01
C VAL A 517 21.74 7.75 -19.59
N VAL A 518 21.90 8.02 -18.28
CA VAL A 518 22.82 9.03 -17.76
C VAL A 518 24.28 8.72 -18.16
N SER A 519 24.70 7.45 -18.04
CA SER A 519 26.04 7.01 -18.41
C SER A 519 26.31 7.12 -19.92
N ILE A 520 25.33 6.75 -20.76
CA ILE A 520 25.44 6.82 -22.22
C ILE A 520 25.45 8.27 -22.70
N ALA A 521 24.48 9.08 -22.26
CA ALA A 521 24.36 10.46 -22.68
C ALA A 521 25.50 11.32 -22.14
N GLY A 522 25.76 11.27 -20.83
CA GLY A 522 26.79 12.09 -20.18
C GLY A 522 28.20 11.57 -20.40
N GLY A 523 28.42 10.27 -20.19
CA GLY A 523 29.75 9.66 -20.23
C GLY A 523 30.27 9.46 -21.66
N GLN A 524 29.48 8.81 -22.52
CA GLN A 524 29.94 8.46 -23.87
C GLN A 524 29.75 9.58 -24.89
N MET A 525 28.63 10.32 -24.80
CA MET A 525 28.27 11.34 -25.80
C MET A 525 28.58 12.79 -25.36
N GLY A 526 28.93 13.01 -24.08
CA GLY A 526 29.20 14.35 -23.54
C GLY A 526 27.96 15.26 -23.51
N ILE A 527 26.76 14.69 -23.46
CA ILE A 527 25.48 15.41 -23.45
C ILE A 527 25.06 15.62 -21.99
N GLY A 528 24.68 16.85 -21.64
CA GLY A 528 24.16 17.14 -20.31
C GLY A 528 22.85 16.39 -20.04
N VAL A 529 22.66 15.91 -18.81
CA VAL A 529 21.41 15.23 -18.41
C VAL A 529 20.76 15.97 -17.26
N ALA A 530 19.47 16.26 -17.39
CA ALA A 530 18.62 16.85 -16.37
C ALA A 530 17.51 15.88 -15.95
N ILE A 531 17.00 16.08 -14.73
CA ILE A 531 15.86 15.37 -14.17
C ILE A 531 14.94 16.38 -13.47
N GLN A 532 13.66 16.05 -13.30
CA GLN A 532 12.69 16.87 -12.54
C GLN A 532 12.62 18.36 -12.95
N GLU A 533 12.83 18.66 -14.25
CA GLU A 533 12.84 20.02 -14.81
C GLU A 533 13.84 20.96 -14.09
N MET A 534 14.93 20.38 -13.56
CA MET A 534 16.04 21.10 -12.98
C MET A 534 17.09 21.35 -14.07
N TRP A 535 16.80 22.34 -14.92
CA TRP A 535 17.62 22.69 -16.09
C TRP A 535 19.05 23.11 -15.72
N HIS A 536 19.21 23.72 -14.56
CA HIS A 536 20.51 24.03 -13.96
C HIS A 536 20.57 23.43 -12.56
N HIS A 537 21.56 22.58 -12.30
CA HIS A 537 21.70 21.87 -11.03
C HIS A 537 23.17 21.78 -10.63
N ASN A 538 23.56 22.49 -9.57
CA ASN A 538 24.96 22.62 -9.14
C ASN A 538 25.38 21.61 -8.07
N ASP A 539 24.55 20.60 -7.82
CA ASP A 539 24.75 19.57 -6.80
C ASP A 539 24.88 20.10 -5.36
N GLN A 540 24.32 21.28 -5.12
CA GLN A 540 24.26 21.89 -3.79
C GLN A 540 22.99 21.46 -3.06
N TYR A 541 23.01 21.55 -1.73
CA TYR A 541 21.85 21.24 -0.88
C TYR A 541 20.51 21.85 -1.36
N PRO A 542 20.39 23.16 -1.68
CA PRO A 542 19.12 23.74 -2.11
C PRO A 542 18.60 23.14 -3.42
N ASP A 543 19.50 22.87 -4.38
CA ASP A 543 19.13 22.26 -5.66
C ASP A 543 18.65 20.82 -5.45
N ARG A 544 19.39 20.04 -4.64
CA ARG A 544 19.00 18.67 -4.28
C ARG A 544 17.65 18.62 -3.57
N LEU A 545 17.43 19.52 -2.61
CA LEU A 545 16.16 19.64 -1.90
C LEU A 545 15.03 19.99 -2.87
N ARG A 546 15.26 20.91 -3.80
CA ARG A 546 14.26 21.29 -4.82
C ARG A 546 13.96 20.13 -5.78
N THR A 547 14.98 19.41 -6.24
CA THR A 547 14.83 18.20 -7.06
C THR A 547 13.99 17.15 -6.34
N MET A 548 14.31 16.87 -5.08
CA MET A 548 13.57 15.91 -4.25
C MET A 548 12.12 16.34 -4.05
N LEU A 549 11.86 17.58 -3.64
CA LEU A 549 10.51 18.06 -3.38
C LEU A 549 9.65 18.09 -4.64
N ARG A 550 10.22 18.43 -5.80
CA ARG A 550 9.53 18.35 -7.10
C ARG A 550 9.18 16.91 -7.46
N GLY A 551 10.14 15.99 -7.33
CA GLY A 551 9.90 14.56 -7.57
C GLY A 551 8.84 14.00 -6.63
N MET A 552 8.91 14.33 -5.34
CA MET A 552 7.89 13.94 -4.36
C MET A 552 6.51 14.51 -4.70
N LEU A 553 6.43 15.76 -5.14
CA LEU A 553 5.16 16.34 -5.55
C LEU A 553 4.56 15.61 -6.77
N LYS A 554 5.37 15.33 -7.80
CA LYS A 554 4.90 14.60 -8.99
C LYS A 554 4.47 13.17 -8.64
N GLN A 555 5.26 12.45 -7.86
CA GLN A 555 4.93 11.12 -7.34
C GLN A 555 3.66 11.15 -6.47
N GLY A 556 3.50 12.18 -5.64
CA GLY A 556 2.35 12.36 -4.77
C GLY A 556 1.07 12.61 -5.56
N LEU A 557 1.12 13.44 -6.60
CA LEU A 557 0.00 13.65 -7.51
C LEU A 557 -0.34 12.37 -8.30
N GLY A 558 0.66 11.54 -8.61
CA GLY A 558 0.49 10.23 -9.24
C GLY A 558 0.03 10.29 -10.69
N ARG A 559 0.19 11.45 -11.36
CA ARG A 559 -0.19 11.70 -12.75
C ARG A 559 0.79 11.07 -13.73
N ALA A 560 0.28 10.51 -14.82
CA ALA A 560 1.09 10.10 -15.96
C ALA A 560 1.83 11.32 -16.54
N SER A 561 3.16 11.23 -16.62
CA SER A 561 4.02 12.33 -17.07
C SER A 561 4.45 12.20 -18.54
N GLY A 562 4.19 11.06 -19.16
CA GLY A 562 4.39 10.82 -20.59
C GLY A 562 4.07 9.37 -20.98
N PRO A 563 4.41 8.96 -22.22
CA PRO A 563 4.07 7.62 -22.72
C PRO A 563 4.66 6.48 -21.90
N HIS A 564 5.83 6.69 -21.31
CA HIS A 564 6.50 5.70 -20.45
C HIS A 564 5.67 5.32 -19.22
N SER A 565 4.83 6.23 -18.70
CA SER A 565 4.10 6.04 -17.46
C SER A 565 3.12 4.86 -17.53
N SER A 566 2.59 4.54 -18.72
CA SER A 566 1.65 3.42 -18.96
C SER A 566 2.30 2.04 -18.89
N PHE A 567 3.62 1.95 -19.06
CA PHE A 567 4.37 0.68 -19.07
C PHE A 567 4.71 0.20 -17.66
N ILE A 568 5.01 1.14 -16.75
CA ILE A 568 5.49 0.86 -15.39
C ILE A 568 4.53 -0.02 -14.56
N PRO A 569 3.19 0.17 -14.60
CA PRO A 569 2.23 -0.69 -13.86
C PRO A 569 2.29 -2.17 -14.25
N TYR A 570 2.79 -2.48 -15.43
CA TYR A 570 2.97 -3.84 -15.94
C TYR A 570 4.37 -4.39 -15.69
N HIS A 571 5.17 -3.72 -14.84
CA HIS A 571 6.58 -4.06 -14.58
C HIS A 571 7.46 -3.99 -15.83
N VAL A 572 7.09 -3.12 -16.77
CA VAL A 572 7.92 -2.80 -17.95
C VAL A 572 8.62 -1.47 -17.66
N ASP A 573 9.92 -1.53 -17.43
CA ASP A 573 10.71 -0.35 -17.11
C ASP A 573 10.80 0.60 -18.29
N ALA A 574 10.40 1.85 -18.07
CA ALA A 574 10.29 2.81 -19.15
C ALA A 574 10.67 4.24 -18.74
N VAL A 575 11.26 4.98 -19.69
CA VAL A 575 11.62 6.40 -19.53
C VAL A 575 11.29 7.19 -20.81
N THR A 576 10.97 8.47 -20.68
CA THR A 576 10.86 9.40 -21.82
C THR A 576 12.09 10.31 -21.88
N LEU A 577 12.67 10.45 -23.06
CA LEU A 577 13.79 11.35 -23.35
C LEU A 577 13.28 12.61 -24.04
N GLN A 578 13.54 13.77 -23.43
CA GLN A 578 13.16 15.08 -23.94
C GLN A 578 14.38 15.98 -24.07
N PRO A 579 14.89 16.25 -25.29
CA PRO A 579 15.99 17.20 -25.47
C PRO A 579 15.51 18.63 -25.20
N PHE A 580 16.42 19.47 -24.67
CA PHE A 580 16.14 20.87 -24.34
C PHE A 580 17.41 21.74 -24.41
N GLY A 581 17.20 23.06 -24.39
CA GLY A 581 18.25 24.08 -24.45
C GLY A 581 18.77 24.28 -25.87
N ASP A 582 19.60 25.30 -26.07
CA ASP A 582 20.22 25.60 -27.36
C ASP A 582 21.70 25.21 -27.32
N GLY A 583 22.08 24.23 -28.12
CA GLY A 583 23.44 23.69 -28.08
C GLY A 583 23.94 23.19 -29.42
N TRP A 584 24.96 22.34 -29.36
CA TRP A 584 25.63 21.78 -30.54
C TRP A 584 25.14 20.38 -30.92
N GLN A 585 24.35 19.74 -30.06
CA GLN A 585 23.86 18.39 -30.27
C GLN A 585 22.70 18.39 -31.26
N ASP A 586 22.70 17.40 -32.15
CA ASP A 586 21.72 17.26 -33.22
C ASP A 586 20.89 15.98 -33.07
N GLU A 587 20.00 15.72 -34.01
CA GLU A 587 19.13 14.54 -34.00
C GLU A 587 19.91 13.22 -34.09
N MET A 588 21.12 13.25 -34.66
CA MET A 588 22.02 12.09 -34.70
C MET A 588 22.59 11.79 -33.31
N ALA A 589 22.93 12.83 -32.54
CA ALA A 589 23.35 12.67 -31.15
C ALA A 589 22.25 12.01 -30.30
N MET A 590 20.99 12.45 -30.45
CA MET A 590 19.85 11.78 -29.78
C MET A 590 19.70 10.33 -30.25
N GLY A 591 19.78 10.07 -31.56
CA GLY A 591 19.70 8.72 -32.11
C GLY A 591 20.80 7.79 -31.58
N ARG A 592 22.01 8.28 -31.32
CA ARG A 592 23.09 7.52 -30.67
C ARG A 592 22.79 7.19 -29.21
N VAL A 593 22.17 8.11 -28.46
CA VAL A 593 21.72 7.82 -27.08
C VAL A 593 20.67 6.72 -27.08
N VAL A 594 19.71 6.78 -28.01
CA VAL A 594 18.68 5.73 -28.17
C VAL A 594 19.30 4.40 -28.59
N GLU A 595 20.17 4.39 -29.61
CA GLU A 595 20.91 3.18 -30.03
C GLU A 595 21.68 2.56 -28.87
N GLY A 596 22.43 3.36 -28.12
CA GLY A 596 23.20 2.90 -26.96
C GLY A 596 22.30 2.27 -25.90
N THR A 597 21.16 2.90 -25.60
CA THR A 597 20.24 2.39 -24.58
C THR A 597 19.53 1.11 -25.04
N PHE A 598 19.15 1.02 -26.32
CA PHE A 598 18.61 -0.22 -26.90
C PHE A 598 19.62 -1.36 -26.88
N ARG A 599 20.90 -1.08 -27.12
CA ARG A 599 21.96 -2.10 -27.01
C ARG A 599 22.11 -2.60 -25.57
N SER A 600 22.05 -1.72 -24.58
CA SER A 600 22.07 -2.11 -23.17
C SER A 600 20.87 -2.98 -22.79
N LEU A 601 19.66 -2.58 -23.18
CA LEU A 601 18.44 -3.38 -22.96
C LEU A 601 18.49 -4.72 -23.71
N ASN A 602 19.08 -4.75 -24.90
CA ASN A 602 19.24 -5.98 -25.70
C ASN A 602 20.15 -7.01 -25.01
N ASN A 603 21.10 -6.58 -24.17
CA ASN A 603 22.01 -7.46 -23.44
C ASN A 603 21.40 -8.09 -22.17
N LEU A 604 20.28 -7.57 -21.66
CA LEU A 604 19.62 -8.13 -20.48
C LEU A 604 19.25 -9.60 -20.71
N LEU A 605 19.50 -10.46 -19.73
CA LEU A 605 19.07 -11.87 -19.78
C LEU A 605 17.75 -12.09 -19.03
N GLU A 606 17.38 -11.12 -18.20
CA GLU A 606 16.24 -11.17 -17.31
C GLU A 606 15.72 -9.75 -17.09
N HIS A 607 14.46 -9.62 -16.63
CA HIS A 607 13.90 -8.34 -16.25
C HIS A 607 14.77 -7.68 -15.17
N LEU A 608 14.89 -6.35 -15.22
CA LEU A 608 15.63 -5.62 -14.21
C LEU A 608 15.00 -5.82 -12.83
N HIS A 609 15.70 -6.44 -11.89
CA HIS A 609 15.18 -6.70 -10.55
C HIS A 609 16.21 -6.54 -9.42
N GLN A 610 17.49 -6.39 -9.74
CA GLN A 610 18.55 -6.22 -8.75
C GLN A 610 18.61 -4.80 -8.16
N SER A 611 18.23 -3.78 -8.95
CA SER A 611 18.27 -2.38 -8.51
C SER A 611 17.02 -1.94 -7.73
N PHE A 612 17.03 -0.68 -7.27
CA PHE A 612 15.95 -0.08 -6.50
C PHE A 612 14.78 0.37 -7.39
N PHE A 613 13.56 -0.02 -6.99
CA PHE A 613 12.28 0.50 -7.52
C PHE A 613 11.68 1.63 -6.67
N PHE A 614 12.20 1.82 -5.45
CA PHE A 614 11.72 2.81 -4.49
C PHE A 614 12.88 3.71 -4.07
N TYR A 615 12.97 4.87 -4.71
CA TYR A 615 14.03 5.84 -4.51
C TYR A 615 13.54 7.28 -4.69
N LEU A 616 14.29 8.22 -4.12
CA LEU A 616 14.17 9.65 -4.42
C LEU A 616 15.47 10.11 -5.06
N LEU A 617 15.40 10.65 -6.27
CA LEU A 617 16.55 11.26 -6.93
C LEU A 617 16.79 12.67 -6.38
N MET A 618 18.01 12.92 -5.93
CA MET A 618 18.48 14.24 -5.50
C MET A 618 19.18 14.96 -6.65
N GLN A 619 19.84 14.18 -7.51
CA GLN A 619 20.60 14.60 -8.69
C GLN A 619 20.66 13.41 -9.66
N ARG A 620 21.01 13.63 -10.93
CA ARG A 620 21.22 12.57 -11.94
C ARG A 620 22.14 11.42 -11.51
N GLU A 621 23.07 11.67 -10.58
CA GLU A 621 24.04 10.68 -10.07
C GLU A 621 23.85 10.41 -8.57
N ARG A 622 22.73 10.83 -7.97
CA ARG A 622 22.56 10.76 -6.51
C ARG A 622 21.13 10.47 -6.09
N PHE A 623 20.96 9.48 -5.22
CA PHE A 623 19.65 9.00 -4.78
C PHE A 623 19.59 8.66 -3.29
N VAL A 624 18.37 8.58 -2.76
CA VAL A 624 18.06 8.11 -1.41
C VAL A 624 17.18 6.87 -1.52
N SER A 625 17.53 5.80 -0.83
CA SER A 625 16.79 4.53 -0.84
C SER A 625 15.59 4.54 0.11
N ILE A 626 14.61 3.66 -0.14
CA ILE A 626 13.41 3.49 0.69
C ILE A 626 13.68 3.35 2.18
N GLY A 627 14.68 2.57 2.58
CA GLY A 627 15.01 2.37 4.00
C GLY A 627 15.40 3.66 4.72
N THR A 628 15.87 4.67 3.98
CA THR A 628 16.33 5.95 4.55
C THR A 628 15.19 6.96 4.64
N TYR A 629 14.30 7.06 3.64
CA TYR A 629 13.23 8.05 3.66
C TYR A 629 11.92 7.57 4.30
N LEU A 630 11.63 6.25 4.28
CA LEU A 630 10.37 5.68 4.77
C LEU A 630 10.06 6.02 6.25
N PRO A 631 11.05 6.05 7.18
CA PRO A 631 10.79 6.44 8.57
C PRO A 631 10.09 7.80 8.73
N SER A 632 10.34 8.76 7.83
CA SER A 632 9.70 10.08 7.85
C SER A 632 8.18 9.98 7.77
N ALA A 633 7.66 9.30 6.73
CA ALA A 633 6.23 9.13 6.54
C ALA A 633 5.61 8.21 7.61
N MET A 634 6.34 7.19 8.05
CA MET A 634 5.90 6.31 9.14
C MET A 634 5.72 7.07 10.46
N LEU A 635 6.64 7.97 10.81
CA LEU A 635 6.53 8.80 12.02
C LEU A 635 5.35 9.76 11.93
N VAL A 636 5.13 10.38 10.77
CA VAL A 636 3.92 11.18 10.54
C VAL A 636 2.68 10.29 10.66
N ALA A 637 2.59 9.11 10.04
CA ALA A 637 1.41 8.25 10.18
C ALA A 637 1.19 7.76 11.64
N ALA A 638 2.27 7.42 12.35
CA ALA A 638 2.23 6.94 13.73
C ALA A 638 1.67 7.98 14.71
N ASN A 639 1.81 9.28 14.41
CA ASN A 639 1.27 10.36 15.23
C ASN A 639 -0.25 10.17 15.47
N PHE A 640 -0.98 9.75 14.43
CA PHE A 640 -2.43 9.55 14.46
C PHE A 640 -2.81 8.34 15.30
N THR A 641 -2.07 7.22 15.16
CA THR A 641 -2.29 6.00 15.93
C THR A 641 -2.00 6.20 17.42
N ILE A 642 -0.92 6.89 17.76
CA ILE A 642 -0.57 7.24 19.15
C ILE A 642 -1.69 8.06 19.79
N MET A 643 -2.17 9.09 19.08
CA MET A 643 -3.27 9.93 19.58
C MET A 643 -4.59 9.15 19.68
N ALA A 644 -4.88 8.28 18.72
CA ALA A 644 -6.07 7.42 18.76
C ALA A 644 -6.05 6.52 20.00
N ILE A 645 -4.95 5.82 20.26
CA ILE A 645 -4.78 4.99 21.46
C ILE A 645 -4.91 5.84 22.73
N ALA A 646 -4.33 7.04 22.76
CA ALA A 646 -4.44 7.94 23.90
C ALA A 646 -5.88 8.36 24.18
N LEU A 647 -6.67 8.67 23.15
CA LEU A 647 -8.09 9.02 23.27
C LEU A 647 -8.94 7.81 23.69
N TRP A 648 -8.65 6.62 23.14
CA TRP A 648 -9.28 5.36 23.55
C TRP A 648 -9.04 5.06 25.03
N VAL A 649 -7.80 5.24 25.48
CA VAL A 649 -7.42 5.06 26.88
C VAL A 649 -8.09 6.12 27.77
N LYS A 650 -8.05 7.39 27.37
CA LYS A 650 -8.69 8.52 28.10
C LYS A 650 -10.21 8.33 28.27
N SER A 651 -10.88 7.80 27.24
CA SER A 651 -12.33 7.54 27.31
C SER A 651 -12.73 6.50 28.35
N GLY A 652 -11.79 5.67 28.84
CA GLY A 652 -12.03 4.65 29.85
C GLY A 652 -11.91 5.14 31.30
N TYR A 653 -11.46 6.38 31.54
CA TYR A 653 -11.27 6.93 32.89
C TYR A 653 -12.42 7.86 33.31
N ALA A 654 -12.91 7.66 34.55
CA ALA A 654 -13.80 8.61 35.20
C ALA A 654 -13.03 9.88 35.62
N GLN A 655 -13.45 11.05 35.13
CA GLN A 655 -13.01 12.33 35.70
C GLN A 655 -13.85 12.62 36.95
N ASP A 656 -13.31 12.36 38.14
CA ASP A 656 -13.91 12.79 39.42
C ASP A 656 -13.62 14.28 39.68
N PRO A 657 -14.64 15.15 39.76
CA PRO A 657 -14.45 16.58 40.05
C PRO A 657 -14.03 16.86 41.51
N SER A 658 -14.16 15.88 42.41
CA SER A 658 -13.99 16.05 43.86
C SER A 658 -12.53 16.07 44.33
N ALA A 659 -11.58 15.72 43.47
CA ALA A 659 -10.16 15.63 43.83
C ALA A 659 -9.42 16.98 43.83
N ALA A 660 -10.02 18.05 43.29
CA ALA A 660 -9.38 19.37 43.20
C ALA A 660 -9.47 20.21 44.50
N LYS A 661 -10.18 19.75 45.54
CA LYS A 661 -10.43 20.53 46.77
C LYS A 661 -10.07 19.85 48.11
N LYS A 662 -9.41 18.68 48.12
CA LYS A 662 -8.97 18.05 49.39
C LYS A 662 -7.45 18.01 49.51
N GLN A 663 -6.96 18.55 50.61
CA GLN A 663 -5.56 18.48 51.06
C GLN A 663 -5.08 17.02 51.15
N PRO A 664 -3.77 16.76 50.98
CA PRO A 664 -3.24 15.41 50.85
C PRO A 664 -3.21 14.69 52.20
N ALA A 665 -4.13 13.75 52.40
CA ALA A 665 -4.00 12.73 53.44
C ALA A 665 -3.38 11.46 52.84
N PRO A 666 -2.43 10.79 53.51
CA PRO A 666 -1.78 9.61 52.98
C PRO A 666 -2.59 8.36 53.34
N SER A 667 -3.48 7.89 52.47
CA SER A 667 -3.93 6.49 52.58
C SER A 667 -4.67 5.95 51.35
N LYS A 668 -4.18 4.78 50.93
CA LYS A 668 -4.86 3.67 50.23
C LYS A 668 -5.30 3.89 48.77
N SER A 669 -4.76 3.01 47.93
CA SER A 669 -4.99 2.88 46.49
C SER A 669 -6.48 2.68 46.14
N ALA A 670 -7.19 3.76 45.85
CA ALA A 670 -8.51 3.70 45.23
C ALA A 670 -8.35 3.32 43.75
N SER A 671 -8.85 2.15 43.35
CA SER A 671 -9.05 1.80 41.95
C SER A 671 -10.13 2.70 41.37
N THR A 672 -9.77 3.65 40.50
CA THR A 672 -10.75 4.38 39.68
C THR A 672 -11.60 3.36 38.89
N PRO A 673 -12.95 3.43 38.98
CA PRO A 673 -13.82 2.51 38.26
C PRO A 673 -13.67 2.72 36.75
N ALA A 674 -13.52 1.63 36.00
CA ALA A 674 -13.54 1.67 34.54
C ALA A 674 -14.97 1.95 34.06
N ILE A 675 -15.15 2.97 33.21
CA ILE A 675 -16.46 3.33 32.65
C ILE A 675 -16.70 2.51 31.38
N GLU A 676 -17.92 1.97 31.22
CA GLU A 676 -18.36 1.34 29.97
C GLU A 676 -18.37 2.33 28.80
N ARG A 677 -17.97 1.87 27.60
CA ARG A 677 -17.88 2.71 26.41
C ARG A 677 -19.11 2.54 25.54
N ASN A 678 -19.82 3.63 25.29
CA ASN A 678 -20.94 3.66 24.34
C ASN A 678 -20.42 3.82 22.90
N LEU A 679 -20.34 2.71 22.16
CA LEU A 679 -19.71 2.66 20.83
C LEU A 679 -20.68 2.96 19.67
N PHE A 680 -21.99 2.82 19.87
CA PHE A 680 -22.98 2.93 18.79
C PHE A 680 -22.94 4.26 18.05
N LEU A 681 -23.07 5.38 18.78
CA LEU A 681 -23.05 6.72 18.17
C LEU A 681 -21.68 7.04 17.52
N PRO A 682 -20.53 6.83 18.19
CA PRO A 682 -19.22 7.05 17.56
C PRO A 682 -19.00 6.25 16.28
N LEU A 683 -19.35 4.97 16.27
CA LEU A 683 -19.23 4.13 15.07
C LEU A 683 -20.18 4.61 13.98
N GLY A 684 -21.44 4.91 14.31
CA GLY A 684 -22.44 5.43 13.37
C GLY A 684 -22.01 6.71 12.65
N VAL A 685 -21.42 7.66 13.39
CA VAL A 685 -20.89 8.91 12.80
C VAL A 685 -19.74 8.62 11.85
N ILE A 686 -18.81 7.74 12.21
CA ILE A 686 -17.66 7.41 11.36
C ILE A 686 -18.10 6.63 10.12
N THR A 687 -18.99 5.65 10.26
CA THR A 687 -19.54 4.93 9.10
C THR A 687 -20.27 5.89 8.17
N PHE A 688 -21.05 6.84 8.71
CA PHE A 688 -21.71 7.86 7.90
C PHE A 688 -20.71 8.75 7.15
N CYS A 689 -19.68 9.26 7.83
CA CYS A 689 -18.63 10.07 7.20
C CYS A 689 -17.89 9.31 6.09
N GLN A 690 -17.64 8.02 6.28
CA GLN A 690 -16.99 7.17 5.28
C GLN A 690 -17.94 6.85 4.10
N SER A 691 -19.23 6.62 4.35
CA SER A 691 -20.20 6.34 3.29
C SER A 691 -20.46 7.57 2.41
N ILE A 692 -20.58 8.76 3.00
CA ILE A 692 -20.83 10.00 2.24
C ILE A 692 -19.60 10.44 1.41
N ALA A 693 -18.40 9.97 1.75
CA ALA A 693 -17.17 10.23 1.02
C ALA A 693 -17.16 9.68 -0.43
N VAL A 694 -18.05 8.74 -0.75
CA VAL A 694 -18.23 8.23 -2.12
C VAL A 694 -18.86 9.28 -3.05
N ILE A 695 -19.65 10.22 -2.50
CA ILE A 695 -20.35 11.25 -3.28
C ILE A 695 -19.37 12.16 -4.04
N PRO A 696 -18.40 12.84 -3.39
CA PRO A 696 -17.46 13.68 -4.14
C PRO A 696 -16.64 12.90 -5.17
N LEU A 697 -16.24 11.66 -4.86
CA LEU A 697 -15.54 10.81 -5.81
C LEU A 697 -16.40 10.55 -7.07
N TYR A 698 -17.67 10.21 -6.88
CA TYR A 698 -18.60 9.97 -7.98
C TYR A 698 -18.88 11.26 -8.79
N LEU A 699 -19.14 12.38 -8.09
CA LEU A 699 -19.46 13.65 -8.73
C LEU A 699 -18.31 14.14 -9.63
N PHE A 700 -17.08 14.15 -9.13
CA PHE A 700 -15.95 14.71 -9.88
C PHE A 700 -15.44 13.81 -11.01
N ASN A 701 -15.73 12.50 -10.98
CA ASN A 701 -15.33 11.59 -12.06
C ASN A 701 -16.39 11.46 -13.16
N HIS A 702 -17.68 11.66 -12.85
CA HIS A 702 -18.77 11.50 -13.83
C HIS A 702 -19.38 12.81 -14.33
N ALA A 703 -19.12 13.95 -13.68
CA ALA A 703 -19.59 15.23 -14.18
C ALA A 703 -18.88 15.62 -15.50
N PRO A 704 -19.60 16.21 -16.47
CA PRO A 704 -18.97 16.70 -17.70
C PRO A 704 -18.04 17.88 -17.40
N SER A 705 -17.01 18.05 -18.23
CA SER A 705 -15.95 19.08 -18.08
C SER A 705 -16.51 20.48 -17.82
N ALA A 706 -17.56 20.89 -18.54
CA ALA A 706 -18.23 22.19 -18.34
C ALA A 706 -18.93 22.36 -16.98
N ALA A 707 -19.37 21.26 -16.37
CA ALA A 707 -20.05 21.26 -15.07
C ALA A 707 -19.07 21.07 -13.90
N LEU A 708 -17.81 20.70 -14.12
CA LEU A 708 -16.82 20.47 -13.05
C LEU A 708 -16.57 21.74 -12.21
N PRO A 709 -16.28 22.93 -12.77
CA PRO A 709 -16.08 24.14 -11.98
C PRO A 709 -17.29 24.54 -11.10
N PRO A 710 -18.53 24.63 -11.63
CA PRO A 710 -19.68 24.99 -10.79
C PRO A 710 -20.02 23.89 -9.78
N THR A 711 -19.82 22.61 -10.11
CA THR A 711 -20.00 21.49 -9.16
C THR A 711 -18.98 21.58 -8.03
N PHE A 712 -17.72 21.91 -8.32
CA PHE A 712 -16.69 22.10 -7.31
C PHE A 712 -16.97 23.30 -6.41
N LEU A 713 -17.45 24.41 -6.97
CA LEU A 713 -17.85 25.58 -6.19
C LEU A 713 -19.03 25.27 -5.26
N LEU A 714 -20.08 24.64 -5.78
CA LEU A 714 -21.24 24.19 -4.99
C LEU A 714 -20.80 23.21 -3.90
N PHE A 715 -19.98 22.22 -4.25
CA PHE A 715 -19.44 21.26 -3.28
C PHE A 715 -18.59 21.95 -2.23
N THR A 716 -17.77 22.95 -2.58
CA THR A 716 -16.97 23.71 -1.62
C THR A 716 -17.86 24.46 -0.63
N LEU A 717 -18.92 25.12 -1.10
CA LEU A 717 -19.91 25.78 -0.25
C LEU A 717 -20.59 24.79 0.70
N LEU A 718 -21.08 23.66 0.16
CA LEU A 718 -21.68 22.59 0.96
C LEU A 718 -20.67 21.99 1.95
N ASN A 719 -19.42 21.81 1.55
CA ASN A 719 -18.35 21.25 2.36
C ASN A 719 -18.03 22.16 3.56
N THR A 720 -18.09 23.48 3.38
CA THR A 720 -17.93 24.43 4.49
C THR A 720 -19.12 24.42 5.44
N ALA A 721 -20.35 24.21 4.94
CA ALA A 721 -21.57 24.19 5.76
C ALA A 721 -21.80 22.85 6.49
N LEU A 722 -21.44 21.73 5.87
CA LEU A 722 -21.75 20.37 6.31
C LEU A 722 -21.28 20.05 7.75
N PRO A 723 -20.04 20.39 8.17
CA PRO A 723 -19.61 20.18 9.56
C PRO A 723 -20.47 20.92 10.58
N HIS A 724 -20.96 22.13 10.25
CA HIS A 724 -21.83 22.91 11.13
C HIS A 724 -23.21 22.28 11.26
N LEU A 725 -23.80 21.84 10.14
CA LEU A 725 -25.10 21.17 10.13
C LEU A 725 -25.05 19.85 10.90
N LEU A 726 -24.04 19.02 10.64
CA LEU A 726 -23.87 17.72 11.30
C LEU A 726 -23.58 17.88 12.80
N SER A 727 -22.74 18.85 13.18
CA SER A 727 -22.47 19.14 14.59
C SER A 727 -23.72 19.68 15.31
N HIS A 728 -24.52 20.53 14.66
CA HIS A 728 -25.79 21.01 15.20
C HIS A 728 -26.78 19.87 15.39
N TYR A 729 -26.98 19.03 14.38
CA TYR A 729 -27.84 17.84 14.45
C TYR A 729 -27.44 16.91 15.60
N LEU A 730 -26.16 16.56 15.69
CA LEU A 730 -25.64 15.70 16.77
C LEU A 730 -25.88 16.31 18.15
N THR A 731 -25.65 17.60 18.32
CA THR A 731 -25.84 18.30 19.59
C THR A 731 -27.32 18.33 19.98
N THR A 732 -28.22 18.66 19.05
CA THR A 732 -29.65 18.83 19.32
C THR A 732 -30.36 17.50 19.61
N TYR A 733 -30.12 16.46 18.79
CA TYR A 733 -30.89 15.22 18.88
C TYR A 733 -30.24 14.13 19.73
N HIS A 734 -28.90 14.05 19.75
CA HIS A 734 -28.17 13.00 20.46
C HIS A 734 -27.44 13.49 21.71
N SER A 735 -27.22 14.81 21.86
CA SER A 735 -26.53 15.43 23.01
C SER A 735 -25.28 14.66 23.47
N PRO A 736 -24.31 14.41 22.57
CA PRO A 736 -23.19 13.53 22.83
C PRO A 736 -22.33 13.96 24.02
N SER A 737 -21.85 12.97 24.77
CA SER A 737 -20.93 13.18 25.90
C SER A 737 -19.51 13.46 25.42
N THR A 738 -18.68 14.04 26.30
CA THR A 738 -17.24 14.21 26.03
C THR A 738 -16.55 12.88 25.71
N GLN A 739 -17.01 11.77 26.29
CA GLN A 739 -16.50 10.42 26.01
C GLN A 739 -16.79 10.02 24.55
N GLN A 740 -17.99 10.31 24.05
CA GLN A 740 -18.38 9.98 22.67
C GLN A 740 -17.60 10.80 21.64
N TYR A 741 -17.37 12.09 21.87
CA TYR A 741 -16.50 12.89 20.99
C TYR A 741 -15.04 12.41 20.97
N GLN A 742 -14.51 11.95 22.12
CA GLN A 742 -13.19 11.34 22.18
C GLN A 742 -13.13 10.04 21.37
N LEU A 743 -14.18 9.21 21.42
CA LEU A 743 -14.28 7.97 20.65
C LEU A 743 -14.43 8.22 19.14
N ILE A 744 -15.24 9.20 18.72
CA ILE A 744 -15.35 9.61 17.29
C ILE A 744 -13.97 9.98 16.75
N LYS A 745 -13.26 10.86 17.46
CA LYS A 745 -11.92 11.29 17.07
C LYS A 745 -10.94 10.11 17.09
N SER A 746 -11.00 9.26 18.11
CA SER A 746 -10.15 8.07 18.23
C SER A 746 -10.29 7.15 17.01
N PHE A 747 -11.50 6.83 16.59
CA PHE A 747 -11.73 5.96 15.43
C PHE A 747 -11.35 6.62 14.11
N SER A 748 -11.63 7.91 13.94
CA SER A 748 -11.21 8.67 12.77
C SER A 748 -9.68 8.67 12.60
N LEU A 749 -8.94 9.00 13.67
CA LEU A 749 -7.47 9.03 13.62
C LEU A 749 -6.85 7.64 13.47
N LEU A 750 -7.46 6.60 14.06
CA LEU A 750 -6.99 5.23 13.89
C LEU A 750 -7.09 4.77 12.43
N LEU A 751 -8.23 5.03 11.79
CA LEU A 751 -8.42 4.72 10.36
C LEU A 751 -7.44 5.50 9.51
N LEU A 752 -7.31 6.82 9.74
CA LEU A 752 -6.37 7.67 9.01
C LEU A 752 -4.92 7.17 9.15
N GLY A 753 -4.48 6.88 10.38
CA GLY A 753 -3.14 6.37 10.65
C GLY A 753 -2.87 5.03 9.98
N MET A 754 -3.83 4.10 10.00
CA MET A 754 -3.74 2.82 9.31
C MET A 754 -3.63 2.97 7.79
N PHE A 755 -4.49 3.78 7.18
CA PHE A 755 -4.45 4.03 5.73
C PHE A 755 -3.14 4.70 5.31
N LEU A 756 -2.70 5.74 6.02
CA LEU A 756 -1.44 6.44 5.69
C LEU A 756 -0.21 5.56 5.90
N SER A 757 -0.22 4.67 6.89
CA SER A 757 0.89 3.71 7.09
C SER A 757 0.95 2.71 5.94
N SER A 758 -0.19 2.17 5.50
CA SER A 758 -0.22 1.29 4.33
C SER A 758 0.09 2.03 3.03
N LEU A 759 -0.35 3.28 2.90
CA LEU A 759 -0.13 4.08 1.70
C LEU A 759 1.33 4.47 1.56
N ALA A 760 2.03 4.77 2.66
CA ALA A 760 3.44 5.17 2.62
C ALA A 760 4.38 4.07 2.09
N THR A 761 3.98 2.79 2.11
CA THR A 761 4.74 1.70 1.45
C THR A 761 4.45 1.59 -0.04
N LEU A 762 3.35 2.15 -0.53
CA LEU A 762 2.95 2.13 -1.95
C LEU A 762 3.31 3.44 -2.66
N ASN A 763 2.96 4.57 -2.04
CA ASN A 763 3.26 5.92 -2.47
C ASN A 763 3.63 6.76 -1.24
N PHE A 764 4.93 6.77 -0.93
CA PHE A 764 5.52 7.54 0.16
C PHE A 764 5.13 9.02 0.12
N SER A 765 5.24 9.63 -1.07
CA SER A 765 5.08 11.06 -1.24
C SER A 765 3.63 11.50 -1.00
N LEU A 766 2.64 10.76 -1.51
CA LEU A 766 1.22 11.01 -1.26
C LEU A 766 0.88 10.84 0.22
N ALA A 767 1.37 9.77 0.87
CA ALA A 767 1.12 9.53 2.28
C ALA A 767 1.74 10.61 3.18
N LEU A 768 2.94 11.09 2.87
CA LEU A 768 3.59 12.17 3.61
C LEU A 768 2.83 13.49 3.42
N LEU A 769 2.52 13.88 2.18
CA LEU A 769 1.80 15.13 1.89
C LEU A 769 0.45 15.16 2.60
N ILE A 770 -0.36 14.11 2.45
CA ILE A 770 -1.66 14.02 3.12
C ILE A 770 -1.50 13.90 4.63
N GLY A 771 -0.51 13.16 5.12
CA GLY A 771 -0.24 13.04 6.56
C GLY A 771 0.12 14.37 7.21
N LEU A 772 0.93 15.21 6.55
CA LEU A 772 1.27 16.54 7.02
C LEU A 772 0.05 17.48 7.00
N LEU A 773 -0.73 17.45 5.92
CA LEU A 773 -1.98 18.23 5.80
C LEU A 773 -3.04 17.77 6.82
N ALA A 774 -3.09 16.48 7.15
CA ALA A 774 -4.02 15.95 8.14
C ALA A 774 -3.53 16.08 9.58
N SER A 775 -2.26 16.43 9.81
CA SER A 775 -1.65 16.54 11.15
C SER A 775 -2.37 17.48 12.13
N PRO A 776 -3.01 18.60 11.71
CA PRO A 776 -3.78 19.44 12.62
C PRO A 776 -4.94 18.69 13.30
N LEU A 777 -5.53 17.68 12.65
CA LEU A 777 -6.65 16.88 13.18
C LEU A 777 -6.27 16.18 14.50
N THR A 778 -4.99 15.83 14.66
CA THR A 778 -4.44 15.22 15.89
C THR A 778 -4.64 16.09 17.11
N PHE A 779 -4.62 17.42 16.97
CA PHE A 779 -4.65 18.35 18.11
C PHE A 779 -6.03 18.95 18.40
N MET A 780 -7.00 18.78 17.49
CA MET A 780 -8.31 19.42 17.62
C MET A 780 -9.17 18.83 18.74
N ARG A 781 -9.92 19.67 19.44
CA ARG A 781 -10.79 19.27 20.56
C ARG A 781 -12.10 20.07 20.56
N PRO A 782 -13.18 19.56 21.17
CA PRO A 782 -14.37 20.37 21.40
C PRO A 782 -14.04 21.52 22.37
N TRP A 783 -14.55 22.72 22.06
CA TRP A 783 -14.39 23.93 22.85
C TRP A 783 -15.75 24.44 23.36
N PRO A 784 -16.27 23.90 24.49
CA PRO A 784 -17.57 24.31 25.01
C PRO A 784 -17.56 25.73 25.62
N GLU A 785 -16.46 26.14 26.23
CA GLU A 785 -16.36 27.40 26.99
C GLU A 785 -15.95 28.61 26.13
N SER A 786 -15.15 28.41 25.07
CA SER A 786 -14.63 29.49 24.23
C SER A 786 -15.17 29.40 22.80
N VAL A 787 -16.07 30.32 22.48
CA VAL A 787 -16.64 30.45 21.13
C VAL A 787 -15.57 30.91 20.12
N ALA A 788 -14.69 31.82 20.53
CA ALA A 788 -13.61 32.32 19.68
C ALA A 788 -12.63 31.20 19.28
N ALA A 789 -12.14 30.41 20.25
CA ALA A 789 -11.23 29.31 19.96
C ALA A 789 -11.84 28.27 19.02
N ARG A 790 -13.14 27.99 19.16
CA ARG A 790 -13.87 27.08 18.27
C ARG A 790 -13.83 27.53 16.82
N TYR A 791 -14.23 28.77 16.54
CA TYR A 791 -14.26 29.28 15.16
C TYR A 791 -12.86 29.48 14.57
N VAL A 792 -11.87 29.87 15.37
CA VAL A 792 -10.46 29.93 14.93
C VAL A 792 -9.95 28.54 14.53
N CYS A 793 -10.17 27.51 15.35
CA CYS A 793 -9.80 26.14 15.01
C CYS A 793 -10.53 25.63 13.76
N THR A 794 -11.81 25.95 13.59
CA THR A 794 -12.57 25.61 12.37
C THR A 794 -12.01 26.32 11.13
N LEU A 795 -11.63 27.59 11.23
CA LEU A 795 -10.98 28.32 10.14
C LEU A 795 -9.67 27.66 9.72
N LEU A 796 -8.83 27.29 10.70
CA LEU A 796 -7.57 26.58 10.44
C LEU A 796 -7.81 25.22 9.77
N LEU A 797 -8.83 24.47 10.20
CA LEU A 797 -9.20 23.21 9.54
C LEU A 797 -9.72 23.45 8.12
N ASN A 798 -10.52 24.48 7.87
CA ASN A 798 -10.99 24.81 6.53
C ASN A 798 -9.83 25.18 5.59
N ALA A 799 -8.79 25.86 6.09
CA ALA A 799 -7.60 26.18 5.30
C ALA A 799 -6.83 24.93 4.83
N VAL A 800 -6.87 23.84 5.62
CA VAL A 800 -6.27 22.55 5.28
C VAL A 800 -7.32 21.53 4.84
N SER A 801 -8.47 21.98 4.35
CA SER A 801 -9.47 21.11 3.75
C SER A 801 -9.02 20.66 2.35
N PRO A 802 -9.42 19.45 1.88
CA PRO A 802 -9.12 18.99 0.53
C PRO A 802 -9.49 20.01 -0.57
N THR A 803 -10.67 20.63 -0.45
CA THR A 803 -11.14 21.65 -1.39
C THR A 803 -10.28 22.91 -1.38
N ALA A 804 -9.85 23.39 -0.20
CA ALA A 804 -9.00 24.57 -0.10
C ALA A 804 -7.59 24.31 -0.64
N VAL A 805 -7.03 23.13 -0.38
CA VAL A 805 -5.69 22.76 -0.87
C VAL A 805 -5.68 22.56 -2.37
N ILE A 806 -6.69 21.91 -2.95
CA ILE A 806 -6.83 21.79 -4.42
C ILE A 806 -6.95 23.18 -5.04
N PHE A 807 -7.79 24.05 -4.49
CA PHE A 807 -7.96 25.42 -4.98
C PHE A 807 -6.67 26.24 -4.90
N ALA A 808 -5.97 26.19 -3.76
CA ALA A 808 -4.70 26.89 -3.55
C ALA A 808 -3.60 26.37 -4.49
N GLY A 809 -3.52 25.06 -4.67
CA GLY A 809 -2.58 24.42 -5.60
C GLY A 809 -2.84 24.83 -7.05
N ALA A 810 -4.09 24.74 -7.52
CA ALA A 810 -4.49 25.17 -8.85
C ALA A 810 -4.09 26.64 -9.11
N LYS A 811 -4.38 27.53 -8.15
CA LYS A 811 -4.01 28.95 -8.24
C LYS A 811 -2.49 29.17 -8.23
N TYR A 812 -1.74 28.43 -7.43
CA TYR A 812 -0.28 28.55 -7.36
C TYR A 812 0.41 28.18 -8.68
N TRP A 813 -0.10 27.16 -9.38
CA TRP A 813 0.41 26.75 -10.70
C TRP A 813 -0.26 27.44 -11.88
N GLY A 814 -1.18 28.38 -11.66
CA GLY A 814 -1.89 29.08 -12.72
C GLY A 814 -2.81 28.18 -13.55
N LEU A 815 -3.29 27.07 -12.97
CA LEU A 815 -4.16 26.10 -13.63
C LEU A 815 -5.63 26.40 -13.32
N GLU A 816 -6.51 26.12 -14.28
CA GLU A 816 -7.94 26.17 -14.03
C GLU A 816 -8.40 24.95 -13.22
N ILE A 817 -9.34 25.16 -12.29
CA ILE A 817 -9.86 24.07 -11.44
C ILE A 817 -10.54 22.99 -12.28
N GLY A 818 -11.23 23.40 -13.36
CA GLY A 818 -11.86 22.48 -14.31
C GLY A 818 -10.84 21.52 -14.91
N GLU A 819 -9.69 22.04 -15.37
CA GLU A 819 -8.61 21.23 -15.93
C GLU A 819 -8.03 20.27 -14.89
N VAL A 820 -7.78 20.73 -13.66
CA VAL A 820 -7.25 19.87 -12.59
C VAL A 820 -8.20 18.71 -12.28
N LEU A 821 -9.50 18.97 -12.18
CA LEU A 821 -10.52 17.95 -11.92
C LEU A 821 -10.71 17.02 -13.11
N GLU A 822 -10.69 17.55 -14.33
CA GLU A 822 -10.78 16.76 -15.55
C GLU A 822 -9.60 15.80 -15.69
N GLN A 823 -8.37 16.28 -15.43
CA GLN A 823 -7.17 15.45 -15.42
C GLN A 823 -7.20 14.38 -14.32
N ALA A 824 -7.78 14.69 -13.16
CA ALA A 824 -7.97 13.73 -12.08
C ALA A 824 -8.99 12.64 -12.46
N ALA A 825 -10.09 13.02 -13.12
CA ALA A 825 -11.10 12.09 -13.64
C ALA A 825 -10.52 11.20 -14.75
N PHE A 826 -9.81 11.79 -15.71
CA PHE A 826 -9.12 11.06 -16.77
C PHE A 826 -8.10 10.07 -16.21
N GLY A 827 -7.30 10.51 -15.23
CA GLY A 827 -6.34 9.67 -14.54
C GLY A 827 -6.99 8.50 -13.80
N TRP A 828 -8.17 8.70 -13.23
CA TRP A 828 -8.96 7.63 -12.58
C TRP A 828 -9.52 6.63 -13.60
N ASP A 829 -10.18 7.12 -14.65
CA ASP A 829 -10.92 6.28 -15.62
C ASP A 829 -10.00 5.52 -16.59
N VAL A 830 -8.85 6.12 -16.95
CA VAL A 830 -7.93 5.59 -17.97
C VAL A 830 -6.68 4.99 -17.34
N CYS A 831 -6.01 5.72 -16.46
CA CYS A 831 -4.70 5.33 -15.91
C CYS A 831 -4.78 4.53 -14.59
N GLY A 832 -5.94 4.43 -13.95
CA GLY A 832 -6.08 3.80 -12.63
C GLY A 832 -5.41 4.57 -11.49
N MET A 833 -5.43 5.90 -11.52
CA MET A 833 -4.84 6.77 -10.51
C MET A 833 -5.59 6.70 -9.16
N TYR A 834 -4.91 6.43 -8.05
CA TYR A 834 -5.53 6.34 -6.72
C TYR A 834 -5.66 7.67 -5.98
N THR A 835 -4.99 8.74 -6.43
CA THR A 835 -4.99 10.06 -5.79
C THR A 835 -6.41 10.58 -5.48
N PRO A 836 -7.39 10.52 -6.40
CA PRO A 836 -8.78 10.93 -6.10
C PRO A 836 -9.40 10.12 -4.95
N VAL A 837 -9.13 8.82 -4.87
CA VAL A 837 -9.63 7.95 -3.78
C VAL A 837 -9.01 8.33 -2.45
N VAL A 838 -7.71 8.61 -2.40
CA VAL A 838 -7.07 8.99 -1.14
C VAL A 838 -7.56 10.37 -0.66
N VAL A 839 -7.69 11.33 -1.57
CA VAL A 839 -8.17 12.68 -1.23
C VAL A 839 -9.62 12.63 -0.73
N TRP A 840 -10.52 11.96 -1.45
CA TRP A 840 -11.95 11.99 -1.16
C TRP A 840 -12.41 10.92 -0.18
N CYS A 841 -11.82 9.73 -0.17
CA CYS A 841 -12.25 8.61 0.68
C CYS A 841 -11.38 8.37 1.91
N VAL A 842 -10.19 8.99 2.02
CA VAL A 842 -9.34 8.87 3.21
C VAL A 842 -9.21 10.20 3.95
N TRP A 843 -8.76 11.25 3.26
CA TRP A 843 -8.48 12.54 3.89
C TRP A 843 -9.73 13.35 4.20
N TRP A 844 -10.63 13.50 3.23
CA TRP A 844 -11.89 14.25 3.39
C TRP A 844 -12.79 13.74 4.54
N PRO A 845 -13.09 12.43 4.69
CA PRO A 845 -13.92 11.96 5.80
C PRO A 845 -13.25 12.13 7.16
N ALA A 846 -11.93 12.02 7.24
CA ALA A 846 -11.19 12.30 8.46
C ALA A 846 -11.26 13.79 8.84
N TRP A 847 -11.14 14.67 7.85
CA TRP A 847 -11.32 16.11 8.00
C TRP A 847 -12.74 16.47 8.45
N LEU A 848 -13.77 15.86 7.86
CA LEU A 848 -15.17 16.07 8.23
C LEU A 848 -15.42 15.66 9.69
N ALA A 849 -14.99 14.45 10.08
CA ALA A 849 -15.12 13.97 11.46
C ALA A 849 -14.37 14.87 12.45
N GLY A 850 -13.15 15.32 12.12
CA GLY A 850 -12.38 16.25 12.96
C GLY A 850 -13.04 17.63 13.10
N SER A 851 -13.65 18.14 12.02
CA SER A 851 -14.38 19.41 12.03
C SER A 851 -15.66 19.33 12.87
N VAL A 852 -16.40 18.23 12.78
CA VAL A 852 -17.59 17.95 13.62
C VAL A 852 -17.21 17.89 15.10
N VAL A 853 -16.10 17.23 15.45
CA VAL A 853 -15.59 17.16 16.82
C VAL A 853 -15.18 18.54 17.35
N THR A 854 -14.57 19.38 16.51
CA THR A 854 -14.15 20.74 16.89
C THR A 854 -15.34 21.65 17.16
N LEU A 855 -16.39 21.53 16.36
CA LEU A 855 -17.64 22.29 16.51
C LEU A 855 -18.55 21.76 17.61
N GLY A 856 -18.32 20.52 18.06
CA GLY A 856 -19.15 19.80 19.00
C GLY A 856 -19.31 20.47 20.37
N ARG A 857 -20.52 20.38 20.92
CA ARG A 857 -20.85 20.88 22.26
C ARG A 857 -21.16 19.70 23.18
N PRO A 858 -20.21 19.23 24.00
CA PRO A 858 -20.47 18.15 24.94
C PRO A 858 -21.48 18.57 26.00
N LYS A 859 -22.40 17.67 26.37
CA LYS A 859 -23.36 17.88 27.46
C LYS A 859 -22.60 18.17 28.77
N ALA A 860 -22.89 19.30 29.42
CA ALA A 860 -22.35 19.61 30.75
C ALA A 860 -22.82 18.55 31.76
N LYS A 861 -21.94 18.11 32.67
CA LYS A 861 -22.35 17.24 33.79
C LYS A 861 -23.38 18.00 34.61
N GLU A 862 -24.62 17.51 34.65
CA GLU A 862 -25.63 17.96 35.60
C GLU A 862 -25.05 17.78 37.01
N ASN A 863 -24.86 18.89 37.73
CA ASN A 863 -24.72 18.84 39.17
C ASN A 863 -26.06 18.31 39.70
N ALA A 864 -26.10 17.04 40.13
CA ALA A 864 -27.28 16.48 40.78
C ALA A 864 -27.71 17.44 41.91
N PRO A 865 -28.99 17.83 41.99
CA PRO A 865 -29.44 18.66 43.09
C PRO A 865 -29.22 17.89 44.38
N LEU A 866 -28.53 18.52 45.34
CA LEU A 866 -28.47 18.10 46.73
C LEU A 866 -29.89 17.86 47.20
N ALA A 867 -30.31 16.60 47.23
CA ALA A 867 -31.52 16.18 47.91
C ALA A 867 -31.31 16.47 49.39
N LYS A 868 -31.82 17.64 49.82
CA LYS A 868 -31.95 18.02 51.22
C LYS A 868 -32.57 16.83 51.96
N GLY A 869 -31.82 16.29 52.92
CA GLY A 869 -32.36 15.35 53.89
C GLY A 869 -33.58 15.99 54.55
N LYS A 870 -34.75 15.35 54.39
CA LYS A 870 -35.87 15.55 55.29
C LYS A 870 -35.44 15.01 56.66
N LYS A 871 -35.12 15.93 57.57
CA LYS A 871 -35.26 15.71 59.01
C LYS A 871 -36.70 16.03 59.41
N GLU A 872 -37.24 15.16 60.26
CA GLU A 872 -38.31 15.40 61.25
C GLU A 872 -39.73 15.66 60.66
N LEU A 873 -40.82 15.04 61.11
CA LEU A 873 -41.17 14.32 62.36
C LEU A 873 -41.87 12.99 62.06
#